data_AF-A0A0G4L252-F1
#
_entry.id   AF-A0A0G4L252-F1
#
_cell.length_a   1.000
_cell.length_b   1.000
_cell.length_c   1.000
_cell.angle_alpha   90.00
_cell.angle_beta   90.00
_cell.angle_gamma   90.00
#
_symmetry.space_group_name_H-M   'P 1'
#
loop_
_entity.id
_entity.type
_entity.pdbx_description
1 polymer ?
#
loop_
_entity_poly.entity_id
_entity_poly.type
_entity_poly.pdbx_seq_one_letter_code
_entity_poly.pdbx_strand_id
1 'polypeptide(L)'
;MESIARISDLLESARELTLDAASAARSSRTSSRPLDRNQIKKLLDSRNDREVLEGLRRVISMMYRAQKTLPFFSSVVKNVASPNIEIKKLVYIYLIHHAEQEPDLALLSINTIQKSLSDTNPQVRALALKTMSGIRVPVISQIVSLAIKKGVADMSPLVRRAAALAIPKCYRLDPSQRPQLVDYLAALLADRQYFVAGAAVAALMDMCPERIDLVHKHYRGLVKKIVDMDEWSQMTTLRMMTYYARRCFPKRMRSVKTTHTAPKTADLGDLGDFYGETASSGETASPAPPAPPGDDTDQVPVLDPDLVLLLNGIRPLLQSRNSAVVIATTRCYTDIGTPEYVKSAIGPLIALLRGPQDVQQIALYNIVSVCLSRPQDFVKYANHFLIRATDPPQVWELKLEVLTLIFPHATAHVKSLILSELEHFSGSTDKALVKEAVRAIGRCAQADATTAPRCLRLLLAQITSLDGTLAAESLTVIRHLIQQDPEGHIATVVRLAKNLDSATDPQARATIIWLVGEFAGINGEDNIAADVLRILVKDFASESEAAKRQIVLLAAKVYLHHINRQAEDKTAETPEPNQDEHVVAKLWDYVLLLVRYDTSYDLRDRARMYRALLSLQICAIILAPTMLCVAIYLTLKHVALALSPPLSRIRPRLYPWIFLPADLSCLVLQAIGGGISAAAGRTNATLLSHGNRMIISGVALQVVVLLFFGVMGVDYWVRVRRWVRDGADAGAQTEAALAVYRDGRFRKFVCGIAGAFTAVIIRCVYRIVEMAGGWGNHIMQDEISFMILDASLVLVAVSLLTAFHPGIFFPQMAGSRRAKGGAASPEEGVVTESKSVATSSKEGSKTEESGRESA
;
A
#
# COMPACT_ATOMS: atom_id res chain seq x y z
N MET A 1 22.04 31.31 76.73
CA MET A 1 21.61 32.40 75.83
C MET A 1 21.52 31.98 74.36
N GLU A 2 22.31 31.01 73.88
CA GLU A 2 22.25 30.55 72.48
C GLU A 2 21.00 29.74 72.09
N SER A 3 20.36 29.05 73.04
CA SER A 3 19.12 28.30 72.79
C SER A 3 17.91 29.19 72.52
N ILE A 4 17.84 30.35 73.18
CA ILE A 4 16.74 31.32 73.01
C ILE A 4 16.86 32.03 71.67
N ALA A 5 18.08 32.34 71.21
CA ALA A 5 18.32 32.93 69.91
C ALA A 5 17.91 31.99 68.76
N ARG A 6 18.26 30.69 68.83
CA ARG A 6 17.83 29.71 67.81
C ARG A 6 16.32 29.47 67.80
N ILE A 7 15.67 29.52 68.95
CA ILE A 7 14.21 29.40 69.04
C ILE A 7 13.54 30.66 68.49
N SER A 8 14.13 31.84 68.72
CA SER A 8 13.68 33.11 68.12
C SER A 8 13.79 33.07 66.60
N ASP A 9 14.93 32.66 66.05
CA ASP A 9 15.14 32.55 64.60
C ASP A 9 14.20 31.52 63.96
N LEU A 10 13.95 30.39 64.62
CA LEU A 10 12.98 29.40 64.16
C LEU A 10 11.54 29.90 64.25
N LEU A 11 11.18 30.65 65.29
CA LEU A 11 9.86 31.30 65.41
C LEU A 11 9.68 32.40 64.38
N GLU A 12 10.72 33.15 64.06
CA GLU A 12 10.71 34.20 63.05
C GLU A 12 10.58 33.60 61.65
N SER A 13 11.32 32.52 61.36
CA SER A 13 11.17 31.73 60.13
C SER A 13 9.79 31.07 60.01
N ALA A 14 9.25 30.50 61.09
CA ALA A 14 7.90 29.94 61.10
C ALA A 14 6.82 31.04 60.94
N ARG A 15 7.05 32.23 61.48
CA ARG A 15 6.18 33.40 61.32
C ARG A 15 6.21 33.93 59.89
N GLU A 16 7.37 33.95 59.24
CA GLU A 16 7.48 34.30 57.82
C GLU A 16 6.80 33.25 56.93
N LEU A 17 7.01 31.96 57.18
CA LEU A 17 6.35 30.87 56.44
C LEU A 17 4.83 30.90 56.60
N THR A 18 4.33 31.22 57.79
CA THR A 18 2.88 31.36 58.05
C THR A 18 2.32 32.65 57.47
N LEU A 19 3.08 33.74 57.43
CA LEU A 19 2.70 34.98 56.74
C LEU A 19 2.64 34.77 55.22
N ASP A 20 3.61 34.06 54.65
CA ASP A 20 3.63 33.70 53.23
C ASP A 20 2.50 32.73 52.89
N ALA A 21 2.25 31.71 53.70
CA ALA A 21 1.11 30.81 53.55
C ALA A 21 -0.24 31.54 53.69
N ALA A 22 -0.36 32.48 54.63
CA ALA A 22 -1.56 33.29 54.81
C ALA A 22 -1.73 34.33 53.70
N SER A 23 -0.66 34.81 53.07
CA SER A 23 -0.70 35.69 51.90
C SER A 23 -1.11 34.91 50.65
N ALA A 24 -0.58 33.69 50.47
CA ALA A 24 -0.96 32.78 49.39
C ALA A 24 -2.44 32.37 49.51
N ALA A 25 -2.90 32.03 50.72
CA ALA A 25 -4.30 31.72 51.00
C ALA A 25 -5.24 32.92 50.80
N ARG A 26 -4.77 34.15 51.09
CA ARG A 26 -5.53 35.39 50.80
C ARG A 26 -5.62 35.67 49.30
N SER A 27 -4.53 35.48 48.54
CA SER A 27 -4.51 35.66 47.08
C SER A 27 -5.41 34.66 46.33
N SER A 28 -5.57 33.44 46.87
CA SER A 28 -6.51 32.44 46.35
C SER A 28 -7.97 32.86 46.49
N ARG A 29 -8.34 33.59 47.55
CA ARG A 29 -9.72 33.94 47.88
C ARG A 29 -10.25 35.21 47.18
N THR A 30 -9.39 36.08 46.66
CA THR A 30 -9.79 37.33 45.98
C THR A 30 -10.00 37.22 44.45
N SER A 31 -9.75 36.06 43.83
CA SER A 31 -9.76 35.94 42.36
C SER A 31 -11.14 35.82 41.67
N SER A 32 -12.24 35.91 42.42
CA SER A 32 -13.59 35.61 41.91
C SER A 32 -14.35 36.79 41.29
N ARG A 33 -13.91 38.05 41.46
CA ARG A 33 -14.53 39.19 40.77
C ARG A 33 -13.78 39.51 39.45
N PRO A 34 -14.48 39.60 38.30
CA PRO A 34 -13.88 40.15 37.09
C PRO A 34 -13.67 41.65 37.31
N LEU A 35 -12.42 42.06 37.48
CA LEU A 35 -12.04 43.47 37.51
C LEU A 35 -12.28 44.09 36.13
N ASP A 36 -12.71 45.34 36.12
CA ASP A 36 -12.90 46.08 34.87
C ASP A 36 -11.55 46.28 34.15
N ARG A 37 -11.56 46.37 32.81
CA ARG A 37 -10.34 46.46 31.99
C ARG A 37 -9.48 47.67 32.39
N ASN A 38 -10.12 48.75 32.79
CA ASN A 38 -9.44 49.96 33.26
C ASN A 38 -8.73 49.77 34.61
N GLN A 39 -9.28 48.94 35.49
CA GLN A 39 -8.65 48.61 36.78
C GLN A 39 -7.41 47.75 36.56
N ILE A 40 -7.47 46.78 35.64
CA ILE A 40 -6.32 45.97 35.26
C ILE A 40 -5.21 46.86 34.68
N LYS A 41 -5.56 47.80 33.80
CA LYS A 41 -4.59 48.76 33.23
C LYS A 41 -3.92 49.62 34.32
N LYS A 42 -4.69 50.09 35.31
CA LYS A 42 -4.14 50.82 36.47
C LYS A 42 -3.17 49.99 37.30
N LEU A 43 -3.47 48.70 37.52
CA LEU A 43 -2.57 47.80 38.23
C LEU A 43 -1.25 47.60 37.47
N LEU A 44 -1.29 47.48 36.13
CA LEU A 44 -0.11 47.32 35.28
C LEU A 44 0.74 48.59 35.18
N ASP A 45 0.13 49.76 35.22
CA ASP A 45 0.84 51.06 35.19
C ASP A 45 1.27 51.53 36.61
N SER A 46 1.04 50.73 37.66
CA SER A 46 1.47 51.03 39.03
C SER A 46 3.00 50.99 39.18
N ARG A 47 3.52 51.73 40.17
CA ARG A 47 4.96 51.68 40.55
C ARG A 47 5.27 50.57 41.53
N ASN A 48 4.25 49.96 42.12
CA ASN A 48 4.40 48.91 43.13
C ASN A 48 4.48 47.54 42.45
N ASP A 49 5.63 46.87 42.57
CA ASP A 49 5.87 45.55 41.98
C ASP A 49 4.77 44.53 42.33
N ARG A 50 4.20 44.58 43.55
CA ARG A 50 3.11 43.67 43.96
C ARG A 50 1.82 43.86 43.16
N GLU A 51 1.47 45.11 42.85
CA GLU A 51 0.27 45.44 42.07
C GLU A 51 0.45 45.10 40.59
N VAL A 52 1.64 45.38 40.04
CA VAL A 52 2.00 45.02 38.67
C VAL A 52 1.95 43.50 38.50
N LEU A 53 2.45 42.76 39.48
CA LEU A 53 2.45 41.30 39.47
C LEU A 53 1.03 40.73 39.48
N GLU A 54 0.15 41.25 40.34
CA GLU A 54 -1.27 40.87 40.35
C GLU A 54 -1.97 41.20 39.02
N GLY A 55 -1.70 42.39 38.47
CA GLY A 55 -2.17 42.79 37.13
C GLY A 55 -1.73 41.82 36.04
N LEU A 56 -0.45 41.45 36.01
CA LEU A 56 0.12 40.52 35.02
C LEU A 56 -0.43 39.10 35.17
N ARG A 57 -0.57 38.58 36.39
CA ARG A 57 -1.21 37.28 36.66
C ARG A 57 -2.64 37.26 36.12
N ARG A 58 -3.38 38.37 36.27
CA ARG A 58 -4.74 38.49 35.75
C ARG A 58 -4.76 38.55 34.22
N VAL A 59 -3.89 39.32 33.59
CA VAL A 59 -3.76 39.36 32.11
C VAL A 59 -3.42 37.99 31.55
N ILE A 60 -2.50 37.25 32.17
CA ILE A 60 -2.13 35.90 31.74
C ILE A 60 -3.29 34.92 31.97
N SER A 61 -4.04 35.04 33.06
CA SER A 61 -5.27 34.27 33.26
C SER A 61 -6.32 34.55 32.17
N MET A 62 -6.45 35.80 31.73
CA MET A 62 -7.30 36.17 30.59
C MET A 62 -6.76 35.56 29.28
N MET A 63 -5.44 35.54 29.09
CA MET A 63 -4.78 34.94 27.92
C MET A 63 -5.03 33.42 27.84
N TYR A 64 -4.92 32.68 28.95
CA TYR A 64 -5.27 31.24 29.00
C TYR A 64 -6.75 30.97 28.74
N ARG A 65 -7.63 31.93 29.05
CA ARG A 65 -9.07 31.88 28.71
C ARG A 65 -9.38 32.38 27.30
N ALA A 66 -8.35 32.63 26.48
CA ALA A 66 -8.45 33.16 25.11
C ALA A 66 -9.24 34.48 25.00
N GLN A 67 -9.20 35.33 26.02
CA GLN A 67 -9.84 36.65 26.00
C GLN A 67 -8.96 37.70 25.29
N LYS A 68 -9.56 38.80 24.82
CA LYS A 68 -8.84 39.89 24.12
C LYS A 68 -7.90 40.64 25.06
N THR A 69 -6.63 40.26 25.07
CA THR A 69 -5.57 40.84 25.91
C THR A 69 -4.69 41.88 25.21
N LEU A 70 -4.78 42.00 23.87
CA LEU A 70 -4.00 42.96 23.07
C LEU A 70 -4.03 44.41 23.58
N PRO A 71 -5.17 44.97 24.05
CA PRO A 71 -5.20 46.36 24.50
C PRO A 71 -4.34 46.67 25.73
N PHE A 72 -3.82 45.65 26.40
CA PHE A 72 -2.87 45.79 27.51
C PHE A 72 -1.41 45.81 27.05
N PHE A 73 -1.12 45.62 25.76
CA PHE A 73 0.23 45.40 25.24
C PHE A 73 1.19 46.52 25.63
N SER A 74 0.80 47.78 25.41
CA SER A 74 1.61 48.94 25.79
C SER A 74 1.89 49.04 27.29
N SER A 75 0.92 48.75 28.16
CA SER A 75 1.11 48.76 29.62
C SER A 75 2.00 47.60 30.09
N VAL A 76 1.95 46.44 29.42
CA VAL A 76 2.82 45.30 29.73
C VAL A 76 4.27 45.55 29.27
N VAL A 77 4.46 46.15 28.09
CA VAL A 77 5.78 46.50 27.53
C VAL A 77 6.58 47.44 28.43
N LYS A 78 5.93 48.38 29.12
CA LYS A 78 6.60 49.28 30.07
C LYS A 78 7.31 48.53 31.21
N ASN A 79 6.81 47.36 31.58
CA ASN A 79 7.31 46.57 32.70
C ASN A 79 8.47 45.61 32.33
N VAL A 80 8.94 45.63 31.08
CA VAL A 80 10.08 44.80 30.59
C VAL A 80 11.38 45.10 31.35
N ALA A 81 11.57 46.35 31.77
CA ALA A 81 12.77 46.81 32.47
C ALA A 81 12.76 46.55 34.00
N SER A 82 11.68 45.97 34.54
CA SER A 82 11.54 45.71 35.98
C SER A 82 12.68 44.84 36.51
N PRO A 83 13.22 45.08 37.72
CA PRO A 83 14.29 44.25 38.29
C PRO A 83 13.78 42.89 38.78
N ASN A 84 12.47 42.77 39.08
CA ASN A 84 11.85 41.55 39.57
C ASN A 84 11.76 40.46 38.48
N ILE A 85 12.37 39.30 38.74
CA ILE A 85 12.39 38.17 37.80
C ILE A 85 11.01 37.60 37.50
N GLU A 86 10.06 37.64 38.45
CA GLU A 86 8.70 37.14 38.23
C GLU A 86 7.95 38.02 37.24
N ILE A 87 8.05 39.34 37.40
CA ILE A 87 7.46 40.31 36.47
C ILE A 87 8.08 40.12 35.08
N LYS A 88 9.42 40.04 34.97
CA LYS A 88 10.10 39.75 33.69
C LYS A 88 9.57 38.47 33.03
N LYS A 89 9.43 37.36 33.77
CA LYS A 89 8.92 36.09 33.23
C LYS A 89 7.51 36.25 32.64
N LEU A 90 6.61 36.88 33.38
CA LEU A 90 5.22 37.08 32.94
C LEU A 90 5.15 38.01 31.72
N VAL A 91 5.90 39.12 31.74
CA VAL A 91 6.01 40.05 30.61
C VAL A 91 6.57 39.34 29.37
N TYR A 92 7.61 38.52 29.52
CA TYR A 92 8.22 37.81 28.39
C TYR A 92 7.29 36.76 27.78
N ILE A 93 6.55 36.00 28.60
CA ILE A 93 5.54 35.06 28.10
C ILE A 93 4.49 35.80 27.27
N TYR A 94 4.01 36.95 27.78
CA TYR A 94 3.04 37.78 27.08
C TYR A 94 3.60 38.33 25.76
N LEU A 95 4.85 38.80 25.74
CA LEU A 95 5.53 39.27 24.53
C LEU A 95 5.67 38.16 23.48
N ILE A 96 6.09 36.95 23.85
CA ILE A 96 6.22 35.84 22.88
C ILE A 96 4.89 35.55 22.19
N HIS A 97 3.77 35.66 22.89
CA HIS A 97 2.44 35.39 22.34
C HIS A 97 1.92 36.51 21.42
N HIS A 98 2.14 37.79 21.78
CA HIS A 98 1.52 38.93 21.09
C HIS A 98 2.47 39.74 20.19
N ALA A 99 3.79 39.52 20.25
CA ALA A 99 4.75 40.33 19.48
C ALA A 99 4.57 40.24 17.96
N GLU A 100 3.95 39.18 17.44
CA GLU A 100 3.62 39.09 16.01
C GLU A 100 2.46 40.01 15.59
N GLN A 101 1.56 40.30 16.52
CA GLN A 101 0.35 41.10 16.26
C GLN A 101 0.68 42.59 16.28
N GLU A 102 1.62 43.02 17.12
CA GLU A 102 2.10 44.41 17.22
C GLU A 102 3.65 44.47 17.18
N PRO A 103 4.28 44.27 16.00
CA PRO A 103 5.73 44.21 15.89
C PRO A 103 6.41 45.53 16.26
N ASP A 104 5.83 46.68 15.90
CA ASP A 104 6.44 48.00 16.12
C ASP A 104 6.63 48.33 17.60
N LEU A 105 5.61 48.03 18.42
CA LEU A 105 5.69 48.21 19.87
C LEU A 105 6.58 47.13 20.53
N ALA A 106 6.68 45.94 19.94
CA ALA A 106 7.59 44.91 20.41
C ALA A 106 9.06 45.33 20.23
N LEU A 107 9.41 46.02 19.13
CA LEU A 107 10.78 46.50 18.87
C LEU A 107 11.32 47.40 20.00
N LEU A 108 10.46 48.20 20.65
CA LEU A 108 10.83 49.04 21.79
C LEU A 108 11.35 48.22 22.99
N SER A 109 10.88 46.98 23.12
CA SER A 109 11.27 46.07 24.21
C SER A 109 12.62 45.39 23.95
N ILE A 110 13.06 45.32 22.69
CA ILE A 110 14.20 44.47 22.30
C ILE A 110 15.52 44.99 22.85
N ASN A 111 15.74 46.30 22.80
CA ASN A 111 16.94 46.92 23.38
C ASN A 111 17.05 46.62 24.88
N THR A 112 15.92 46.63 25.59
CA THR A 112 15.86 46.32 27.03
C THR A 112 16.13 44.84 27.31
N ILE A 113 15.59 43.94 26.47
CA ILE A 113 15.88 42.49 26.59
C ILE A 113 17.35 42.20 26.24
N GLN A 114 17.91 42.88 25.25
CA GLN A 114 19.32 42.77 24.87
C GLN A 114 20.24 43.21 26.03
N LYS A 115 19.90 44.28 26.76
CA LYS A 115 20.63 44.69 27.97
C LYS A 115 20.60 43.60 29.04
N SER A 116 19.48 42.89 29.18
CA SER A 116 19.31 41.79 30.14
C SER A 116 20.18 40.55 29.85
N LEU A 117 20.81 40.45 28.65
CA LEU A 117 21.84 39.42 28.38
C LEU A 117 23.14 39.63 29.14
N SER A 118 23.35 40.83 29.70
CA SER A 118 24.56 41.19 30.45
C SER A 118 24.31 41.27 31.96
N ASP A 119 23.16 40.76 32.41
CA ASP A 119 22.77 40.74 33.82
C ASP A 119 23.71 39.84 34.65
N THR A 120 23.88 40.13 35.93
CA THR A 120 24.71 39.30 36.83
C THR A 120 24.09 37.92 37.03
N ASN A 121 22.76 37.81 37.00
CA ASN A 121 22.07 36.55 37.19
C ASN A 121 22.00 35.72 35.89
N PRO A 122 22.60 34.52 35.84
CA PRO A 122 22.57 33.67 34.66
C PRO A 122 21.16 33.24 34.25
N GLN A 123 20.21 33.15 35.19
CA GLN A 123 18.81 32.82 34.88
C GLN A 123 18.15 33.92 34.05
N VAL A 124 18.41 35.19 34.39
CA VAL A 124 17.88 36.35 33.65
C VAL A 124 18.49 36.39 32.26
N ARG A 125 19.80 36.16 32.13
CA ARG A 125 20.49 36.09 30.83
C ARG A 125 19.93 34.97 29.93
N ALA A 126 19.78 33.77 30.47
CA ALA A 126 19.23 32.62 29.73
C ALA A 126 17.76 32.86 29.34
N LEU A 127 16.97 33.46 30.22
CA LEU A 127 15.58 33.82 29.96
C LEU A 127 15.47 34.88 28.86
N ALA A 128 16.28 35.94 28.92
CA ALA A 128 16.33 36.98 27.89
C ALA A 128 16.66 36.39 26.51
N LEU A 129 17.65 35.50 26.44
CA LEU A 129 18.03 34.82 25.19
C LEU A 129 16.91 33.92 24.64
N LYS A 130 16.20 33.18 25.51
CA LYS A 130 15.03 32.36 25.13
C LYS A 130 13.89 33.22 24.59
N THR A 131 13.67 34.39 25.18
CA THR A 131 12.61 35.32 24.77
C THR A 131 12.92 35.99 23.45
N MET A 132 14.14 36.53 23.26
CA MET A 132 14.52 37.16 21.99
C MET A 132 14.46 36.18 20.83
N SER A 133 14.96 34.97 21.01
CA SER A 133 14.86 33.92 19.98
C SER A 133 13.43 33.38 19.79
N GLY A 134 12.52 33.63 20.74
CA GLY A 134 11.11 33.25 20.65
C GLY A 134 10.21 34.28 19.96
N ILE A 135 10.65 35.54 19.86
CA ILE A 135 9.92 36.60 19.15
C ILE A 135 10.05 36.36 17.64
N ARG A 136 8.92 36.16 16.98
CA ARG A 136 8.84 35.81 15.55
C ARG A 136 8.81 37.04 14.62
N VAL A 137 9.74 37.98 14.85
CA VAL A 137 9.88 39.19 14.02
C VAL A 137 11.17 39.08 13.18
N PRO A 138 11.12 39.00 11.85
CA PRO A 138 12.33 38.75 11.03
C PRO A 138 13.42 39.83 11.15
N VAL A 139 13.02 41.10 11.36
CA VAL A 139 13.93 42.26 11.44
C VAL A 139 15.00 42.11 12.54
N ILE A 140 14.74 41.29 13.55
CA ILE A 140 15.62 41.16 14.72
C ILE A 140 16.60 39.99 14.59
N SER A 141 16.60 39.25 13.47
CA SER A 141 17.40 38.04 13.28
C SER A 141 18.89 38.27 13.56
N GLN A 142 19.46 39.37 13.07
CA GLN A 142 20.87 39.73 13.29
C GLN A 142 21.18 40.01 14.77
N ILE A 143 20.26 40.67 15.49
CA ILE A 143 20.38 40.93 16.93
C ILE A 143 20.35 39.61 17.70
N VAL A 144 19.47 38.69 17.29
CA VAL A 144 19.37 37.34 17.88
C VAL A 144 20.64 36.54 17.62
N SER A 145 21.22 36.57 16.42
CA SER A 145 22.50 35.91 16.12
C SER A 145 23.64 36.46 16.97
N LEU A 146 23.73 37.78 17.14
CA LEU A 146 24.73 38.39 18.03
C LEU A 146 24.51 37.99 19.51
N ALA A 147 23.25 37.91 19.95
CA ALA A 147 22.90 37.44 21.29
C ALA A 147 23.31 35.96 21.49
N ILE A 148 23.13 35.12 20.47
CA ILE A 148 23.59 33.72 20.48
C ILE A 148 25.11 33.66 20.56
N LYS A 149 25.84 34.46 19.76
CA LYS A 149 27.31 34.53 19.82
C LYS A 149 27.80 34.85 21.24
N LYS A 150 27.16 35.81 21.90
CA LYS A 150 27.46 36.15 23.30
C LYS A 150 27.11 35.00 24.25
N GLY A 151 25.97 34.35 24.03
CA GLY A 151 25.51 33.22 24.83
C GLY A 151 26.38 31.97 24.73
N VAL A 152 27.01 31.72 23.56
CA VAL A 152 27.93 30.59 23.34
C VAL A 152 29.20 30.74 24.18
N ALA A 153 29.71 31.96 24.33
CA ALA A 153 30.91 32.27 25.11
C ALA A 153 30.62 32.52 26.60
N ASP A 154 29.38 32.31 27.08
CA ASP A 154 29.01 32.60 28.46
C ASP A 154 29.66 31.63 29.45
N MET A 155 30.06 32.11 30.62
CA MET A 155 30.64 31.27 31.68
C MET A 155 29.64 30.24 32.22
N SER A 156 28.34 30.58 32.24
CA SER A 156 27.30 29.71 32.79
C SER A 156 26.84 28.66 31.78
N PRO A 157 26.98 27.36 32.11
CA PRO A 157 26.10 26.28 31.66
C PRO A 157 24.74 26.64 31.06
N LEU A 158 23.89 27.27 31.87
CA LEU A 158 22.47 27.42 31.59
C LEU A 158 22.24 28.36 30.40
N VAL A 159 23.09 29.38 30.27
CA VAL A 159 23.04 30.34 29.18
C VAL A 159 23.54 29.69 27.89
N ARG A 160 24.63 28.91 27.94
CA ARG A 160 25.13 28.16 26.76
C ARG A 160 24.11 27.14 26.24
N ARG A 161 23.41 26.44 27.14
CA ARG A 161 22.27 25.57 26.78
C ARG A 161 21.15 26.36 26.12
N ALA A 162 20.79 27.53 26.65
CA ALA A 162 19.78 28.40 26.05
C ALA A 162 20.21 28.90 24.66
N ALA A 163 21.51 29.19 24.48
CA ALA A 163 22.08 29.57 23.19
C ALA A 163 21.96 28.44 22.16
N ALA A 164 22.28 27.20 22.57
CA ALA A 164 22.10 26.02 21.72
C ALA A 164 20.66 25.88 21.21
N LEU A 165 19.68 25.98 22.10
CA LEU A 165 18.25 25.89 21.76
C LEU A 165 17.71 27.10 20.98
N ALA A 166 18.43 28.23 21.02
CA ALA A 166 18.09 29.43 20.26
C ALA A 166 18.53 29.36 18.80
N ILE A 167 19.56 28.57 18.47
CA ILE A 167 20.10 28.43 17.10
C ILE A 167 19.03 28.02 16.10
N PRO A 168 18.24 26.94 16.30
CA PRO A 168 17.22 26.55 15.33
C PRO A 168 16.12 27.60 15.17
N LYS A 169 15.82 28.36 16.24
CA LYS A 169 14.84 29.45 16.17
C LYS A 169 15.36 30.62 15.34
N CYS A 170 16.63 30.97 15.50
CA CYS A 170 17.28 32.00 14.67
C CYS A 170 17.34 31.58 13.20
N TYR A 171 17.62 30.31 12.91
CA TYR A 171 17.57 29.78 11.56
C TYR A 171 16.16 29.85 10.93
N ARG A 172 15.10 29.59 11.71
CA ARG A 172 13.71 29.77 11.26
C ARG A 172 13.35 31.24 10.98
N LEU A 173 13.97 32.20 11.66
CA LEU A 173 13.76 33.63 11.41
C LEU A 173 14.44 34.08 10.12
N ASP A 174 15.69 33.67 9.91
CA ASP A 174 16.50 34.06 8.75
C ASP A 174 17.47 32.93 8.34
N PRO A 175 17.13 32.15 7.30
CA PRO A 175 17.97 31.06 6.82
C PRO A 175 19.33 31.51 6.26
N SER A 176 19.52 32.78 5.92
CA SER A 176 20.77 33.29 5.35
C SER A 176 21.94 33.24 6.32
N GLN A 177 21.66 33.25 7.64
CA GLN A 177 22.66 33.25 8.71
C GLN A 177 23.25 31.87 9.02
N ARG A 178 22.83 30.84 8.27
CA ARG A 178 23.29 29.44 8.43
C ARG A 178 24.80 29.27 8.65
N PRO A 179 25.73 29.88 7.88
CA PRO A 179 27.16 29.64 8.07
C PRO A 179 27.65 30.07 9.46
N GLN A 180 27.19 31.23 9.96
CA GLN A 180 27.58 31.71 11.29
C GLN A 180 26.99 30.84 12.42
N LEU A 181 25.73 30.41 12.26
CA LEU A 181 25.06 29.54 13.22
C LEU A 181 25.73 28.16 13.32
N VAL A 182 26.26 27.65 12.22
CA VAL A 182 27.02 26.39 12.18
C VAL A 182 28.31 26.49 13.00
N ASP A 183 29.03 27.61 12.92
CA ASP A 183 30.26 27.80 13.70
C ASP A 183 29.96 27.87 15.20
N TYR A 184 28.89 28.56 15.59
CA TYR A 184 28.40 28.59 16.98
C TYR A 184 28.01 27.20 17.47
N LEU A 185 27.35 26.42 16.63
CA LEU A 185 26.93 25.06 16.95
C LEU A 185 28.14 24.13 17.13
N ALA A 186 29.16 24.24 16.27
CA ALA A 186 30.40 23.46 16.39
C ALA A 186 31.11 23.72 17.74
N ALA A 187 31.15 24.97 18.18
CA ALA A 187 31.70 25.33 19.49
C ALA A 187 30.89 24.71 20.66
N LEU A 188 29.55 24.69 20.55
CA LEU A 188 28.67 24.12 21.58
C LEU A 188 28.68 22.58 21.61
N LEU A 189 28.90 21.91 20.48
CA LEU A 189 29.09 20.46 20.43
C LEU A 189 30.39 20.02 21.14
N ALA A 190 31.41 20.89 21.12
CA ALA A 190 32.68 20.67 21.81
C ALA A 190 32.62 20.97 23.33
N ASP A 191 31.49 21.45 23.86
CA ASP A 191 31.38 21.88 25.26
C ASP A 191 31.67 20.74 26.23
N ARG A 192 32.31 21.05 27.35
CA ARG A 192 32.65 20.08 28.41
C ARG A 192 31.40 19.54 29.11
N GLN A 193 30.36 20.36 29.21
CA GLN A 193 29.15 20.06 29.96
C GLN A 193 28.13 19.25 29.14
N TYR A 194 27.63 18.16 29.70
CA TYR A 194 26.74 17.20 29.03
C TYR A 194 25.38 17.80 28.64
N PHE A 195 24.76 18.62 29.50
CA PHE A 195 23.45 19.23 29.21
C PHE A 195 23.52 20.33 28.13
N VAL A 196 24.70 20.93 27.87
CA VAL A 196 24.89 21.85 26.74
C VAL A 196 25.06 21.05 25.46
N ALA A 197 25.94 20.04 25.50
CA ALA A 197 26.21 19.15 24.37
C ALA A 197 24.92 18.46 23.88
N GLY A 198 24.07 17.98 24.79
CA GLY A 198 22.77 17.40 24.45
C GLY A 198 21.84 18.37 23.71
N ALA A 199 21.73 19.62 24.20
CA ALA A 199 20.96 20.66 23.52
C ALA A 199 21.55 21.07 22.16
N ALA A 200 22.89 21.05 22.03
CA ALA A 200 23.57 21.29 20.77
C ALA A 200 23.31 20.17 19.76
N VAL A 201 23.29 18.90 20.19
CA VAL A 201 22.90 17.77 19.35
C VAL A 201 21.45 17.90 18.88
N ALA A 202 20.54 18.33 19.75
CA ALA A 202 19.16 18.61 19.35
C ALA A 202 19.06 19.72 18.30
N ALA A 203 19.82 20.81 18.49
CA ALA A 203 19.89 21.90 17.51
C ALA A 203 20.51 21.46 16.17
N LEU A 204 21.52 20.57 16.20
CA LEU A 204 22.13 20.01 15.01
C LEU A 204 21.13 19.18 14.19
N MET A 205 20.38 18.30 14.86
CA MET A 205 19.39 17.45 14.21
C MET A 205 18.25 18.24 13.54
N ASP A 206 17.88 19.40 14.11
CA ASP A 206 16.84 20.29 13.58
C ASP A 206 17.34 21.15 12.41
N MET A 207 18.59 21.61 12.45
CA MET A 207 19.13 22.57 11.47
C MET A 207 19.90 21.92 10.31
N CYS A 208 20.74 20.91 10.58
CA CYS A 208 21.68 20.31 9.62
C CYS A 208 21.90 18.81 9.88
N PRO A 209 20.90 17.93 9.66
CA PRO A 209 21.05 16.50 9.92
C PRO A 209 22.10 15.82 9.03
N GLU A 210 22.43 16.38 7.87
CA GLU A 210 23.34 15.76 6.89
C GLU A 210 24.84 16.03 7.14
N ARG A 211 25.18 17.04 7.94
CA ARG A 211 26.56 17.51 8.14
C ARG A 211 27.29 16.66 9.19
N ILE A 212 27.72 15.48 8.77
CA ILE A 212 28.39 14.48 9.61
C ILE A 212 29.78 14.92 10.08
N ASP A 213 30.46 15.79 9.32
CA ASP A 213 31.81 16.27 9.62
C ASP A 213 31.94 16.91 11.01
N LEU A 214 30.87 17.61 11.45
CA LEU A 214 30.81 18.26 12.77
C LEU A 214 30.72 17.24 13.90
N VAL A 215 30.08 16.09 13.66
CA VAL A 215 29.91 15.02 14.64
C VAL A 215 31.18 14.19 14.74
N HIS A 216 31.86 13.93 13.61
CA HIS A 216 33.04 13.07 13.54
C HIS A 216 34.13 13.49 14.56
N LYS A 217 34.43 14.79 14.63
CA LYS A 217 35.42 15.36 15.56
C LYS A 217 35.09 15.16 17.04
N HIS A 218 33.80 15.09 17.38
CA HIS A 218 33.31 15.05 18.77
C HIS A 218 32.66 13.72 19.16
N TYR A 219 32.66 12.73 18.27
CA TYR A 219 31.95 11.46 18.43
C TYR A 219 32.25 10.76 19.76
N ARG A 220 33.53 10.44 20.03
CA ARG A 220 33.96 9.77 21.27
C ARG A 220 33.56 10.53 22.53
N GLY A 221 33.63 11.87 22.48
CA GLY A 221 33.25 12.74 23.60
C GLY A 221 31.74 12.74 23.87
N LEU A 222 30.92 12.71 22.82
CA LEU A 222 29.47 12.63 22.94
C LEU A 222 29.02 11.27 23.43
N VAL A 223 29.63 10.18 22.95
CA VAL A 223 29.34 8.81 23.43
C VAL A 223 29.61 8.67 24.92
N LYS A 224 30.73 9.20 25.42
CA LYS A 224 31.05 9.15 26.86
C LYS A 224 30.08 9.96 27.72
N LYS A 225 29.49 11.03 27.16
CA LYS A 225 28.55 11.91 27.87
C LYS A 225 27.10 11.44 27.82
N ILE A 226 26.75 10.49 26.94
CA ILE A 226 25.36 10.15 26.64
C ILE A 226 24.58 9.70 27.88
N VAL A 227 25.22 8.96 28.80
CA VAL A 227 24.59 8.45 30.01
C VAL A 227 24.19 9.58 30.96
N ASP A 228 24.99 10.64 31.02
CA ASP A 228 24.76 11.79 31.91
C ASP A 228 23.83 12.86 31.29
N MET A 229 23.54 12.77 29.99
CA MET A 229 22.62 13.70 29.31
C MET A 229 21.19 13.59 29.86
N ASP A 230 20.38 14.63 29.67
CA ASP A 230 18.95 14.58 29.97
C ASP A 230 18.21 13.63 29.03
N GLU A 231 17.11 13.05 29.49
CA GLU A 231 16.35 12.00 28.77
C GLU A 231 15.95 12.42 27.35
N TRP A 232 15.59 13.68 27.13
CA TRP A 232 15.26 14.22 25.82
C TRP A 232 16.48 14.27 24.90
N SER A 233 17.61 14.78 25.40
CA SER A 233 18.87 14.80 24.67
C SER A 233 19.43 13.39 24.43
N GLN A 234 19.24 12.44 25.35
CA GLN A 234 19.62 11.04 25.16
C GLN A 234 18.93 10.47 23.93
N MET A 235 17.61 10.65 23.79
CA MET A 235 16.87 10.19 22.62
C MET A 235 17.38 10.82 21.33
N THR A 236 17.58 12.15 21.31
CA THR A 236 18.07 12.84 20.12
C THR A 236 19.49 12.42 19.75
N THR A 237 20.34 12.21 20.75
CA THR A 237 21.72 11.74 20.56
C THR A 237 21.75 10.31 20.05
N LEU A 238 20.94 9.40 20.60
CA LEU A 238 20.80 8.03 20.07
C LEU A 238 20.36 8.04 18.61
N ARG A 239 19.39 8.88 18.25
CA ARG A 239 18.93 9.03 16.86
C ARG A 239 20.04 9.54 15.93
N MET A 240 20.76 10.57 16.36
CA MET A 240 21.90 11.12 15.60
C MET A 240 23.01 10.09 15.44
N MET A 241 23.40 9.39 16.52
CA MET A 241 24.43 8.36 16.50
C MET A 241 24.03 7.17 15.64
N THR A 242 22.74 6.83 15.62
CA THR A 242 22.22 5.77 14.75
C THR A 242 22.40 6.13 13.28
N TYR A 243 22.06 7.37 12.92
CA TYR A 243 22.24 7.88 11.56
C TYR A 243 23.72 7.97 11.17
N TYR A 244 24.57 8.46 12.08
CA TYR A 244 26.01 8.55 11.89
C TYR A 244 26.63 7.17 11.64
N ALA A 245 26.35 6.21 12.53
CA ALA A 245 26.98 4.89 12.48
C ALA A 245 26.60 4.11 11.22
N ARG A 246 25.35 4.23 10.74
CA ARG A 246 24.93 3.61 9.47
C ARG A 246 25.69 4.10 8.25
N ARG A 247 26.20 5.34 8.27
CA ARG A 247 26.95 5.93 7.15
C ARG A 247 28.46 5.75 7.28
N CYS A 248 28.98 5.84 8.50
CA CYS A 248 30.43 5.81 8.75
C CYS A 248 30.99 4.39 8.97
N PHE A 249 30.18 3.43 9.44
CA PHE A 249 30.61 2.07 9.73
C PHE A 249 29.88 1.06 8.82
N PRO A 250 30.37 0.82 7.58
CA PRO A 250 29.83 -0.23 6.74
C PRO A 250 30.11 -1.60 7.37
N LYS A 251 29.14 -2.52 7.33
CA LYS A 251 29.28 -3.88 7.89
C LYS A 251 30.40 -4.63 7.16
N ARG A 252 31.52 -4.87 7.83
CA ARG A 252 32.62 -5.70 7.32
C ARG A 252 32.47 -7.13 7.84
N MET A 253 32.38 -8.09 6.94
CA MET A 253 32.35 -9.52 7.27
C MET A 253 33.76 -10.08 7.11
N ARG A 254 34.30 -10.74 8.14
CA ARG A 254 35.57 -11.48 8.04
C ARG A 254 35.27 -12.96 8.19
N SER A 255 35.71 -13.75 7.21
CA SER A 255 35.69 -15.21 7.29
C SER A 255 36.76 -15.64 8.29
N VAL A 256 36.36 -16.34 9.35
CA VAL A 256 37.28 -16.95 10.31
C VAL A 256 37.15 -18.47 10.13
N LYS A 257 38.27 -19.17 9.98
CA LYS A 257 38.30 -20.64 9.98
C LYS A 257 38.27 -21.12 11.42
N THR A 258 37.22 -21.83 11.82
CA THR A 258 37.07 -22.36 13.17
C THR A 258 37.81 -23.70 13.28
N THR A 259 38.94 -23.75 13.97
CA THR A 259 39.54 -25.04 14.39
C THR A 259 38.77 -25.57 15.59
N HIS A 260 37.96 -26.61 15.38
CA HIS A 260 37.25 -27.30 16.46
C HIS A 260 38.22 -28.09 17.35
N THR A 261 38.51 -27.58 18.55
CA THR A 261 38.91 -28.41 19.69
C THR A 261 37.83 -28.34 20.76
N ALA A 262 37.25 -29.49 21.09
CA ALA A 262 36.15 -29.66 22.02
C ALA A 262 36.49 -29.19 23.46
N PRO A 263 35.52 -28.69 24.24
CA PRO A 263 35.79 -28.16 25.58
C PRO A 263 35.83 -29.31 26.60
N LYS A 264 36.92 -29.36 27.39
CA LYS A 264 36.93 -30.01 28.70
C LYS A 264 36.61 -28.98 29.79
N THR A 265 35.97 -29.49 30.83
CA THR A 265 35.32 -28.86 31.99
C THR A 265 36.21 -28.02 32.93
N ALA A 266 35.57 -27.05 33.60
CA ALA A 266 35.99 -26.24 34.77
C ALA A 266 37.15 -25.23 34.49
N ASP A 267 37.18 -23.98 34.97
CA ASP A 267 36.82 -23.44 36.29
C ASP A 267 36.51 -21.93 36.23
N LEU A 268 35.93 -21.40 37.31
CA LEU A 268 35.73 -19.96 37.55
C LEU A 268 37.08 -19.21 37.60
N GLY A 269 37.17 -18.13 36.82
CA GLY A 269 38.07 -17.00 37.07
C GLY A 269 39.21 -16.85 36.08
N ASP A 270 38.96 -16.14 34.98
CA ASP A 270 39.86 -15.07 34.52
C ASP A 270 39.16 -14.22 33.45
N LEU A 271 39.03 -12.91 33.70
CA LEU A 271 38.44 -11.93 32.78
C LEU A 271 39.49 -10.85 32.48
N GLY A 272 40.70 -11.29 32.14
CA GLY A 272 41.88 -10.44 32.07
C GLY A 272 42.57 -10.29 30.70
N ASP A 273 42.45 -11.23 29.77
CA ASP A 273 43.56 -11.41 28.81
C ASP A 273 43.17 -11.51 27.31
N PHE A 274 42.37 -10.55 26.81
CA PHE A 274 42.10 -10.44 25.36
C PHE A 274 42.63 -9.16 24.69
N TYR A 275 43.30 -8.26 25.43
CA TYR A 275 43.94 -7.08 24.83
C TYR A 275 45.30 -6.79 25.48
N GLY A 276 46.37 -7.29 24.86
CA GLY A 276 47.75 -6.92 25.15
C GLY A 276 48.58 -6.88 23.87
N GLU A 277 49.10 -5.70 23.54
CA GLU A 277 49.86 -5.34 22.33
C GLU A 277 51.19 -6.10 22.17
N THR A 278 51.70 -6.22 20.94
CA THR A 278 53.05 -5.75 20.59
C THR A 278 53.29 -5.74 19.09
N ALA A 279 54.16 -4.80 18.69
CA ALA A 279 54.50 -4.41 17.35
C ALA A 279 55.54 -5.31 16.65
N SER A 280 55.67 -5.07 15.34
CA SER A 280 56.83 -5.31 14.46
C SER A 280 57.14 -6.74 14.03
N SER A 281 57.03 -6.98 12.73
CA SER A 281 58.15 -7.22 11.80
C SER A 281 57.59 -7.76 10.48
N GLY A 282 58.11 -7.26 9.36
CA GLY A 282 57.70 -7.72 8.04
C GLY A 282 58.31 -9.07 7.71
N GLU A 283 57.66 -9.81 6.80
CA GLU A 283 58.34 -10.63 5.82
C GLU A 283 57.37 -11.10 4.73
N THR A 284 57.88 -11.05 3.50
CA THR A 284 57.32 -11.49 2.23
C THR A 284 57.10 -13.00 2.16
N ALA A 285 55.95 -13.47 1.66
CA ALA A 285 55.82 -14.80 1.06
C ALA A 285 54.70 -14.87 0.01
N SER A 286 55.04 -15.45 -1.14
CA SER A 286 54.29 -15.64 -2.40
C SER A 286 52.98 -16.46 -2.30
N PRO A 287 52.09 -16.43 -3.32
CA PRO A 287 50.78 -17.08 -3.26
C PRO A 287 50.87 -18.58 -3.59
N ALA A 288 50.26 -19.43 -2.75
CA ALA A 288 50.05 -20.87 -2.99
C ALA A 288 48.64 -21.13 -3.59
N PRO A 289 48.45 -22.21 -4.37
CA PRO A 289 47.28 -22.43 -5.23
C PRO A 289 46.02 -22.90 -4.47
N PRO A 290 44.81 -22.83 -5.06
CA PRO A 290 43.57 -23.13 -4.35
C PRO A 290 43.33 -24.63 -4.21
N ALA A 291 43.01 -25.07 -3.00
CA ALA A 291 42.51 -26.42 -2.67
C ALA A 291 40.95 -26.44 -2.67
N PRO A 292 40.30 -27.62 -2.74
CA PRO A 292 38.89 -27.78 -3.16
C PRO A 292 37.86 -27.35 -2.09
N PRO A 293 36.57 -27.20 -2.46
CA PRO A 293 35.55 -26.61 -1.61
C PRO A 293 34.96 -27.63 -0.64
N GLY A 294 35.14 -27.40 0.65
CA GLY A 294 34.53 -28.18 1.72
C GLY A 294 35.16 -27.86 3.06
N ASP A 295 34.78 -26.72 3.65
CA ASP A 295 34.87 -26.47 5.10
C ASP A 295 34.06 -25.22 5.45
N ASP A 296 33.19 -25.32 6.45
CA ASP A 296 32.29 -24.28 6.95
C ASP A 296 33.09 -23.07 7.44
N THR A 297 33.16 -22.02 6.62
CA THR A 297 33.68 -20.71 7.05
C THR A 297 32.57 -19.92 7.74
N ASP A 298 32.61 -19.84 9.07
CA ASP A 298 31.76 -18.90 9.80
C ASP A 298 32.22 -17.45 9.53
N GLN A 299 31.33 -16.66 8.95
CA GLN A 299 31.56 -15.23 8.73
C GLN A 299 31.18 -14.46 10.00
N VAL A 300 32.18 -13.99 10.76
CA VAL A 300 31.94 -13.16 11.95
C VAL A 300 31.95 -11.67 11.55
N PRO A 301 30.94 -10.86 11.95
CA PRO A 301 30.98 -9.43 11.72
C PRO A 301 32.09 -8.81 12.57
N VAL A 302 33.09 -8.19 11.93
CA VAL A 302 34.11 -7.41 12.63
C VAL A 302 33.52 -6.03 12.89
N LEU A 303 33.26 -5.72 14.16
CA LEU A 303 32.80 -4.39 14.54
C LEU A 303 33.98 -3.44 14.69
N ASP A 304 33.83 -2.22 14.16
CA ASP A 304 34.78 -1.15 14.40
C ASP A 304 34.85 -0.80 15.90
N PRO A 305 36.05 -0.52 16.46
CA PRO A 305 36.21 -0.18 17.88
C PRO A 305 35.34 0.99 18.35
N ASP A 306 35.12 1.98 17.47
CA ASP A 306 34.28 3.14 17.76
C ASP A 306 32.78 2.81 17.80
N LEU A 307 32.35 1.81 17.02
CA LEU A 307 30.99 1.30 17.11
C LEU A 307 30.80 0.51 18.39
N VAL A 308 31.77 -0.33 18.77
CA VAL A 308 31.75 -1.06 20.04
C VAL A 308 31.69 -0.09 21.24
N LEU A 309 32.43 1.03 21.18
CA LEU A 309 32.37 2.07 22.19
C LEU A 309 30.96 2.64 22.36
N LEU A 310 30.24 2.91 21.25
CA LEU A 310 28.85 3.36 21.30
C LEU A 310 27.94 2.28 21.90
N LEU A 311 28.01 1.05 21.41
CA LEU A 311 27.15 -0.05 21.85
C LEU A 311 27.33 -0.35 23.34
N ASN A 312 28.56 -0.36 23.84
CA ASN A 312 28.83 -0.55 25.26
C ASN A 312 28.43 0.69 26.09
N GLY A 313 28.63 1.90 25.56
CA GLY A 313 28.28 3.15 26.23
C GLY A 313 26.76 3.34 26.43
N ILE A 314 25.93 2.80 25.53
CA ILE A 314 24.46 2.89 25.63
C ILE A 314 23.81 1.75 26.41
N ARG A 315 24.56 0.70 26.78
CA ARG A 315 24.04 -0.43 27.55
C ARG A 315 23.36 -0.05 28.87
N PRO A 316 23.87 0.89 29.68
CA PRO A 316 23.20 1.35 30.89
C PRO A 316 21.82 2.01 30.62
N LEU A 317 21.61 2.59 29.43
CA LEU A 317 20.36 3.27 29.08
C LEU A 317 19.16 2.31 28.98
N LEU A 318 19.40 1.01 28.81
CA LEU A 318 18.36 -0.02 28.89
C LEU A 318 17.69 -0.09 30.27
N GLN A 319 18.35 0.39 31.33
CA GLN A 319 17.81 0.44 32.69
C GLN A 319 17.23 1.81 33.04
N SER A 320 17.09 2.70 32.05
CA SER A 320 16.50 4.03 32.26
C SER A 320 15.03 3.95 32.69
N ARG A 321 14.60 4.91 33.53
CA ARG A 321 13.19 5.02 33.96
C ARG A 321 12.27 5.46 32.83
N ASN A 322 12.82 6.18 31.85
CA ASN A 322 12.07 6.68 30.71
C ASN A 322 11.95 5.60 29.63
N SER A 323 10.71 5.18 29.36
CA SER A 323 10.39 4.15 28.38
C SER A 323 10.87 4.51 26.97
N ALA A 324 10.85 5.80 26.62
CA ALA A 324 11.26 6.26 25.31
C ALA A 324 12.78 6.09 25.09
N VAL A 325 13.59 6.24 26.14
CA VAL A 325 15.04 6.01 26.08
C VAL A 325 15.36 4.52 25.90
N VAL A 326 14.64 3.63 26.60
CA VAL A 326 14.77 2.17 26.44
C VAL A 326 14.43 1.75 25.00
N ILE A 327 13.32 2.26 24.45
CA ILE A 327 12.90 1.98 23.07
C ILE A 327 13.93 2.53 22.07
N ALA A 328 14.42 3.77 22.25
CA ALA A 328 15.43 4.36 21.38
C ALA A 328 16.75 3.58 21.39
N THR A 329 17.16 3.07 22.56
CA THR A 329 18.34 2.23 22.72
C THR A 329 18.15 0.89 22.00
N THR A 330 16.99 0.27 22.17
CA THR A 330 16.63 -0.99 21.49
C THR A 330 16.60 -0.83 19.97
N ARG A 331 16.08 0.31 19.48
CA ARG A 331 16.11 0.66 18.06
C ARG A 331 17.53 0.81 17.55
N CYS A 332 18.39 1.52 18.29
CA CYS A 332 19.81 1.66 17.95
C CYS A 332 20.50 0.30 17.82
N TYR A 333 20.23 -0.63 18.75
CA TYR A 333 20.75 -1.99 18.68
C TYR A 333 20.21 -2.80 17.51
N THR A 334 18.92 -2.68 17.21
CA THR A 334 18.31 -3.39 16.07
C THR A 334 18.88 -2.88 14.75
N ASP A 335 19.13 -1.58 14.67
CA ASP A 335 19.58 -0.90 13.47
C ASP A 335 21.07 -1.12 13.16
N ILE A 336 21.93 -1.26 14.17
CA ILE A 336 23.40 -1.28 14.01
C ILE A 336 24.10 -2.42 14.77
N GLY A 337 23.52 -2.89 15.88
CA GLY A 337 24.16 -3.84 16.78
C GLY A 337 24.22 -5.28 16.27
N THR A 338 25.00 -6.11 16.98
CA THR A 338 25.02 -7.57 16.80
C THR A 338 23.77 -8.23 17.39
N PRO A 339 23.45 -9.48 17.01
CA PRO A 339 22.37 -10.25 17.65
C PRO A 339 22.45 -10.29 19.17
N GLU A 340 23.66 -10.33 19.75
CA GLU A 340 23.86 -10.40 21.20
C GLU A 340 23.38 -9.13 21.93
N TYR A 341 23.70 -7.95 21.38
CA TYR A 341 23.24 -6.68 21.94
C TYR A 341 21.71 -6.57 21.87
N VAL A 342 21.09 -7.02 20.78
CA VAL A 342 19.62 -7.02 20.64
C VAL A 342 19.00 -7.95 21.70
N LYS A 343 19.56 -9.15 21.90
CA LYS A 343 19.09 -10.08 22.92
C LYS A 343 19.13 -9.48 24.33
N SER A 344 20.14 -8.67 24.63
CA SER A 344 20.25 -7.95 25.91
C SER A 344 19.15 -6.89 26.11
N ALA A 345 18.59 -6.35 25.03
CA ALA A 345 17.55 -5.32 25.05
C ALA A 345 16.12 -5.87 25.16
N ILE A 346 15.91 -7.14 24.83
CA ILE A 346 14.58 -7.78 24.84
C ILE A 346 13.95 -7.81 26.24
N GLY A 347 14.72 -8.18 27.27
CA GLY A 347 14.22 -8.20 28.66
C GLY A 347 13.70 -6.82 29.12
N PRO A 348 14.51 -5.75 28.99
CA PRO A 348 14.07 -4.38 29.26
C PRO A 348 12.86 -3.93 28.45
N LEU A 349 12.79 -4.29 27.16
CA LEU A 349 11.65 -3.97 26.30
C LEU A 349 10.35 -4.60 26.81
N ILE A 350 10.42 -5.85 27.27
CA ILE A 350 9.28 -6.59 27.83
C ILE A 350 8.89 -6.04 29.19
N ALA A 351 9.84 -5.52 29.97
CA ALA A 351 9.53 -4.86 31.23
C ALA A 351 8.63 -3.63 31.05
N LEU A 352 8.67 -2.96 29.89
CA LEU A 352 7.78 -1.83 29.56
C LEU A 352 6.30 -2.23 29.48
N LEU A 353 5.99 -3.52 29.25
CA LEU A 353 4.62 -4.04 29.26
C LEU A 353 3.96 -3.98 30.65
N ARG A 354 4.75 -3.73 31.71
CA ARG A 354 4.24 -3.48 33.06
C ARG A 354 3.86 -2.01 33.30
N GLY A 355 4.17 -1.12 32.36
CA GLY A 355 3.87 0.31 32.44
C GLY A 355 2.40 0.66 32.17
N PRO A 356 2.05 1.95 32.05
CA PRO A 356 0.71 2.39 31.68
C PRO A 356 0.34 1.98 30.25
N GLN A 357 -0.95 1.90 29.95
CA GLN A 357 -1.51 1.38 28.70
C GLN A 357 -0.93 2.06 27.43
N ASP A 358 -0.73 3.38 27.46
CA ASP A 358 -0.17 4.13 26.34
C ASP A 358 1.27 3.69 26.01
N VAL A 359 2.06 3.41 27.05
CA VAL A 359 3.44 2.90 26.91
C VAL A 359 3.42 1.45 26.43
N GLN A 360 2.48 0.63 26.92
CA GLN A 360 2.36 -0.77 26.49
C GLN A 360 2.09 -0.88 24.99
N GLN A 361 1.18 -0.05 24.45
CA GLN A 361 0.88 -0.05 23.01
C GLN A 361 2.11 0.29 22.17
N ILE A 362 2.84 1.35 22.52
CA ILE A 362 4.05 1.77 21.79
C ILE A 362 5.15 0.71 21.95
N ALA A 363 5.31 0.15 23.15
CA ALA A 363 6.28 -0.92 23.39
C ALA A 363 5.96 -2.16 22.53
N LEU A 364 4.69 -2.59 22.49
CA LEU A 364 4.25 -3.73 21.67
C LEU A 364 4.51 -3.51 20.19
N TYR A 365 4.26 -2.31 19.66
CA TYR A 365 4.56 -2.00 18.26
C TYR A 365 6.06 -2.19 17.94
N ASN A 366 6.94 -1.72 18.84
CA ASN A 366 8.37 -1.93 18.69
C ASN A 366 8.76 -3.40 18.90
N ILE A 367 8.09 -4.12 19.81
CA ILE A 367 8.30 -5.56 20.01
C ILE A 367 7.96 -6.34 18.74
N VAL A 368 6.80 -6.08 18.11
CA VAL A 368 6.41 -6.72 16.84
C VAL A 368 7.48 -6.48 15.78
N SER A 369 7.96 -5.24 15.63
CA SER A 369 9.02 -4.91 14.66
C SER A 369 10.31 -5.70 14.89
N VAL A 370 10.74 -5.85 16.15
CA VAL A 370 11.94 -6.65 16.48
C VAL A 370 11.65 -8.16 16.31
N CYS A 371 10.45 -8.61 16.67
CA CYS A 371 10.01 -10.00 16.57
C CYS A 371 9.99 -10.50 15.11
N LEU A 372 9.59 -9.66 14.15
CA LEU A 372 9.67 -9.97 12.71
C LEU A 372 11.09 -10.31 12.24
N SER A 373 12.10 -9.70 12.86
CA SER A 373 13.51 -9.99 12.53
C SER A 373 14.06 -11.17 13.32
N ARG A 374 13.66 -11.35 14.58
CA ARG A 374 14.18 -12.38 15.50
C ARG A 374 13.08 -12.91 16.43
N PRO A 375 12.23 -13.83 15.96
CA PRO A 375 11.11 -14.34 16.77
C PRO A 375 11.55 -15.29 17.89
N GLN A 376 12.68 -16.01 17.72
CA GLN A 376 13.15 -17.03 18.67
C GLN A 376 13.47 -16.49 20.07
N ASP A 377 14.01 -15.28 20.16
CA ASP A 377 14.44 -14.71 21.44
C ASP A 377 13.24 -14.31 22.34
N PHE A 378 12.05 -14.12 21.76
CA PHE A 378 10.82 -13.75 22.48
C PHE A 378 10.07 -14.94 23.08
N VAL A 379 10.38 -16.18 22.66
CA VAL A 379 9.68 -17.40 23.10
C VAL A 379 9.70 -17.58 24.62
N LYS A 380 10.81 -17.19 25.27
CA LYS A 380 10.96 -17.26 26.75
C LYS A 380 9.95 -16.40 27.51
N TYR A 381 9.37 -15.40 26.84
CA TYR A 381 8.49 -14.41 27.43
C TYR A 381 7.05 -14.51 26.91
N ALA A 382 6.68 -15.65 26.30
CA ALA A 382 5.34 -15.88 25.75
C ALA A 382 4.20 -15.52 26.73
N ASN A 383 4.39 -15.82 28.03
CA ASN A 383 3.41 -15.55 29.08
C ASN A 383 3.08 -14.06 29.25
N HIS A 384 3.99 -13.14 28.91
CA HIS A 384 3.76 -11.69 29.00
C HIS A 384 2.86 -11.16 27.88
N PHE A 385 2.73 -11.91 26.79
CA PHE A 385 1.91 -11.56 25.64
C PHE A 385 0.49 -12.14 25.70
N LEU A 386 0.16 -12.89 26.75
CA LEU A 386 -1.21 -13.34 26.97
C LEU A 386 -2.15 -12.14 27.16
N ILE A 387 -3.33 -12.23 26.55
CA ILE A 387 -4.33 -11.16 26.59
C ILE A 387 -5.02 -11.18 27.95
N ARG A 388 -5.26 -9.99 28.51
CA ARG A 388 -6.06 -9.81 29.72
C ARG A 388 -7.40 -9.19 29.35
N ALA A 389 -8.44 -9.49 30.12
CA ALA A 389 -9.78 -8.92 29.91
C ALA A 389 -9.83 -7.38 29.97
N THR A 390 -8.84 -6.74 30.61
CA THR A 390 -8.72 -5.28 30.71
C THR A 390 -7.99 -4.65 29.52
N ASP A 391 -7.42 -5.43 28.61
CA ASP A 391 -6.60 -4.89 27.53
C ASP A 391 -7.49 -4.25 26.44
N PRO A 392 -7.13 -3.06 25.94
CA PRO A 392 -7.85 -2.40 24.84
C PRO A 392 -7.62 -3.09 23.49
N PRO A 393 -8.45 -2.80 22.46
CA PRO A 393 -8.29 -3.35 21.12
C PRO A 393 -6.89 -3.21 20.53
N GLN A 394 -6.29 -2.04 20.67
CA GLN A 394 -4.96 -1.78 20.10
C GLN A 394 -3.84 -2.59 20.77
N VAL A 395 -4.04 -3.06 22.01
CA VAL A 395 -3.04 -3.83 22.75
C VAL A 395 -3.21 -5.32 22.49
N TRP A 396 -4.44 -5.84 22.53
CA TRP A 396 -4.65 -7.26 22.29
C TRP A 396 -4.39 -7.65 20.83
N GLU A 397 -4.63 -6.77 19.85
CA GLU A 397 -4.32 -7.01 18.44
C GLU A 397 -2.81 -7.25 18.24
N LEU A 398 -1.98 -6.38 18.81
CA LEU A 398 -0.52 -6.51 18.78
C LEU A 398 -0.03 -7.73 19.57
N LYS A 399 -0.66 -8.05 20.70
CA LYS A 399 -0.34 -9.28 21.46
C LYS A 399 -0.61 -10.53 20.64
N LEU A 400 -1.76 -10.61 19.98
CA LEU A 400 -2.09 -11.73 19.07
C LEU A 400 -1.07 -11.83 17.94
N GLU A 401 -0.66 -10.70 17.36
CA GLU A 401 0.36 -10.68 16.32
C GLU A 401 1.69 -11.26 16.84
N VAL A 402 2.18 -10.81 18.00
CA VAL A 402 3.40 -11.38 18.62
C VAL A 402 3.23 -12.87 18.88
N LEU A 403 2.09 -13.32 19.44
CA LEU A 403 1.84 -14.73 19.72
C LEU A 403 1.90 -15.59 18.45
N THR A 404 1.35 -15.11 17.33
CA THR A 404 1.42 -15.83 16.04
C THR A 404 2.84 -15.86 15.46
N LEU A 405 3.64 -14.81 15.64
CA LEU A 405 5.03 -14.75 15.15
C LEU A 405 5.96 -15.68 15.95
N ILE A 406 5.77 -15.80 17.26
CA ILE A 406 6.58 -16.70 18.10
C ILE A 406 6.16 -18.17 17.99
N PHE A 407 4.94 -18.45 17.54
CA PHE A 407 4.33 -19.78 17.54
C PHE A 407 5.18 -20.88 16.87
N PRO A 408 5.79 -20.67 15.67
CA PRO A 408 6.54 -21.73 14.99
C PRO A 408 7.77 -22.19 15.78
N HIS A 409 8.40 -21.25 16.48
CA HIS A 409 9.63 -21.46 17.26
C HIS A 409 9.37 -21.88 18.72
N ALA A 410 8.11 -21.95 19.13
CA ALA A 410 7.72 -22.27 20.49
C ALA A 410 7.82 -23.78 20.79
N THR A 411 8.02 -24.12 22.07
CA THR A 411 7.95 -25.52 22.53
C THR A 411 6.52 -26.04 22.47
N ALA A 412 6.34 -27.37 22.43
CA ALA A 412 5.01 -27.98 22.34
C ALA A 412 4.05 -27.51 23.46
N HIS A 413 4.56 -27.31 24.67
CA HIS A 413 3.79 -26.78 25.80
C HIS A 413 3.30 -25.34 25.54
N VAL A 414 4.18 -24.45 25.07
CA VAL A 414 3.80 -23.07 24.77
C VAL A 414 2.84 -23.02 23.58
N LYS A 415 3.04 -23.85 22.55
CA LYS A 415 2.07 -24.00 21.44
C LYS A 415 0.69 -24.40 21.96
N SER A 416 0.60 -25.36 22.88
CA SER A 416 -0.70 -25.73 23.47
C SER A 416 -1.34 -24.62 24.28
N LEU A 417 -0.54 -23.85 25.03
CA LEU A 417 -1.02 -22.71 25.82
C LEU A 417 -1.59 -21.60 24.91
N ILE A 418 -0.89 -21.26 23.83
CA ILE A 418 -1.34 -20.26 22.86
C ILE A 418 -2.65 -20.72 22.21
N LEU A 419 -2.73 -21.97 21.76
CA LEU A 419 -3.96 -22.49 21.14
C LEU A 419 -5.14 -22.51 22.12
N SER A 420 -4.93 -22.89 23.39
CA SER A 420 -6.02 -22.86 24.39
C SER A 420 -6.51 -21.44 24.67
N GLU A 421 -5.63 -20.44 24.63
CA GLU A 421 -6.03 -19.04 24.79
C GLU A 421 -6.78 -18.51 23.57
N LEU A 422 -6.29 -18.78 22.35
CA LEU A 422 -7.01 -18.41 21.14
C LEU A 422 -8.39 -19.06 21.06
N GLU A 423 -8.50 -20.32 21.50
CA GLU A 423 -9.78 -21.02 21.63
C GLU A 423 -10.70 -20.33 22.65
N HIS A 424 -10.18 -19.93 23.82
CA HIS A 424 -10.96 -19.19 24.81
C HIS A 424 -11.50 -17.85 24.26
N PHE A 425 -10.65 -17.07 23.56
CA PHE A 425 -11.06 -15.77 23.01
C PHE A 425 -11.98 -15.87 21.79
N SER A 426 -11.96 -16.99 21.07
CA SER A 426 -12.92 -17.25 19.99
C SER A 426 -14.38 -17.33 20.49
N GLY A 427 -14.60 -17.61 21.77
CA GLY A 427 -15.91 -17.60 22.42
C GLY A 427 -16.25 -16.31 23.18
N SER A 428 -15.46 -15.25 22.99
CA SER A 428 -15.69 -13.97 23.67
C SER A 428 -16.87 -13.18 23.09
N THR A 429 -17.37 -12.20 23.82
CA THR A 429 -18.50 -11.35 23.37
C THR A 429 -18.08 -10.26 22.39
N ASP A 430 -16.80 -9.89 22.36
CA ASP A 430 -16.28 -8.90 21.43
C ASP A 430 -16.03 -9.53 20.06
N LYS A 431 -16.91 -9.20 19.11
CA LYS A 431 -16.84 -9.68 17.74
C LYS A 431 -15.46 -9.41 17.12
N ALA A 432 -14.83 -8.26 17.36
CA ALA A 432 -13.53 -7.95 16.77
C ALA A 432 -12.43 -8.90 17.27
N LEU A 433 -12.41 -9.16 18.58
CA LEU A 433 -11.49 -10.11 19.20
C LEU A 433 -11.72 -11.54 18.69
N VAL A 434 -12.98 -11.97 18.53
CA VAL A 434 -13.32 -13.28 17.95
C VAL A 434 -12.72 -13.44 16.54
N LYS A 435 -12.89 -12.43 15.66
CA LYS A 435 -12.34 -12.47 14.30
C LYS A 435 -10.82 -12.64 14.30
N GLU A 436 -10.13 -11.83 15.09
CA GLU A 436 -8.67 -11.86 15.13
C GLU A 436 -8.11 -13.11 15.81
N ALA A 437 -8.80 -13.66 16.82
CA ALA A 437 -8.44 -14.93 17.44
C ALA A 437 -8.55 -16.09 16.43
N VAL A 438 -9.65 -16.16 15.67
CA VAL A 438 -9.85 -17.18 14.63
C VAL A 438 -8.82 -17.06 13.51
N ARG A 439 -8.53 -15.83 13.06
CA ARG A 439 -7.44 -15.56 12.09
C ARG A 439 -6.07 -15.94 12.63
N ALA A 440 -5.81 -15.71 13.92
CA ALA A 440 -4.59 -16.14 14.58
C ALA A 440 -4.45 -17.66 14.60
N ILE A 441 -5.52 -18.42 14.88
CA ILE A 441 -5.53 -19.90 14.77
C ILE A 441 -5.17 -20.33 13.34
N GLY A 442 -5.73 -19.66 12.33
CA GLY A 442 -5.40 -19.87 10.92
C GLY A 442 -3.91 -19.65 10.62
N ARG A 443 -3.36 -18.51 11.06
CA ARG A 443 -1.92 -18.21 10.91
C ARG A 443 -1.03 -19.25 11.60
N CYS A 444 -1.41 -19.70 12.80
CA CYS A 444 -0.71 -20.78 13.51
C CYS A 444 -0.74 -22.09 12.72
N ALA A 445 -1.85 -22.44 12.07
CA ALA A 445 -1.96 -23.63 11.23
C ALA A 445 -1.05 -23.56 9.99
N GLN A 446 -0.92 -22.38 9.37
CA GLN A 446 -0.04 -22.17 8.22
C GLN A 446 1.44 -22.22 8.59
N ALA A 447 1.79 -21.64 9.75
CA ALA A 447 3.18 -21.46 10.12
C ALA A 447 3.84 -22.75 10.65
N ASP A 448 3.04 -23.73 11.11
CA ASP A 448 3.53 -25.02 11.59
C ASP A 448 2.64 -26.19 11.16
N ALA A 449 3.10 -26.93 10.14
CA ALA A 449 2.40 -28.08 9.57
C ALA A 449 2.11 -29.19 10.60
N THR A 450 2.92 -29.31 11.66
CA THR A 450 2.73 -30.37 12.68
C THR A 450 1.49 -30.13 13.55
N THR A 451 1.15 -28.85 13.79
CA THR A 451 -0.01 -28.47 14.62
C THR A 451 -1.24 -28.11 13.80
N ALA A 452 -1.09 -27.90 12.48
CA ALA A 452 -2.18 -27.69 11.52
C ALA A 452 -3.41 -28.61 11.70
N PRO A 453 -3.28 -29.95 11.85
CA PRO A 453 -4.46 -30.82 12.03
C PRO A 453 -5.18 -30.59 13.36
N ARG A 454 -4.49 -30.10 14.39
CA ARG A 454 -5.11 -29.71 15.66
C ARG A 454 -5.87 -28.39 15.50
N CYS A 455 -5.26 -27.38 14.87
CA CYS A 455 -5.90 -26.10 14.58
C CYS A 455 -7.16 -26.27 13.71
N LEU A 456 -7.09 -27.12 12.67
CA LEU A 456 -8.24 -27.44 11.83
C LEU A 456 -9.37 -28.12 12.61
N ARG A 457 -9.06 -29.02 13.54
CA ARG A 457 -10.08 -29.62 14.42
C ARG A 457 -10.77 -28.58 15.29
N LEU A 458 -10.03 -27.60 15.81
CA LEU A 458 -10.60 -26.49 16.59
C LEU A 458 -11.52 -25.61 15.72
N LEU A 459 -11.06 -25.18 14.54
CA LEU A 459 -11.85 -24.38 13.61
C LEU A 459 -13.12 -25.11 13.14
N LEU A 460 -13.03 -26.43 12.89
CA LEU A 460 -14.18 -27.24 12.50
C LEU A 460 -15.23 -27.36 13.63
N ALA A 461 -14.79 -27.42 14.90
CA ALA A 461 -15.69 -27.45 16.04
C ALA A 461 -16.48 -26.14 16.22
N GLN A 462 -15.92 -25.02 15.74
CA GLN A 462 -16.54 -23.69 15.81
C GLN A 462 -17.62 -23.45 14.75
N ILE A 463 -17.69 -24.26 13.69
CA ILE A 463 -18.67 -24.09 12.59
C ILE A 463 -20.11 -24.32 13.05
N THR A 464 -20.32 -25.25 13.98
CA THR A 464 -21.65 -25.58 14.51
C THR A 464 -22.08 -24.61 15.63
N SER A 465 -21.32 -23.55 15.88
CA SER A 465 -21.69 -22.54 16.87
C SER A 465 -22.92 -21.73 16.41
N LEU A 466 -23.73 -21.32 17.37
CA LEU A 466 -24.91 -20.48 17.12
C LEU A 466 -24.53 -19.05 16.71
N ASP A 467 -23.28 -18.64 16.97
CA ASP A 467 -22.78 -17.33 16.55
C ASP A 467 -22.34 -17.36 15.09
N GLY A 468 -23.19 -16.80 14.22
CA GLY A 468 -22.92 -16.70 12.78
C GLY A 468 -21.61 -15.97 12.45
N THR A 469 -21.11 -15.09 13.33
CA THR A 469 -19.83 -14.39 13.09
C THR A 469 -18.61 -15.31 13.28
N LEU A 470 -18.62 -16.12 14.33
CA LEU A 470 -17.60 -17.14 14.59
C LEU A 470 -17.60 -18.21 13.49
N ALA A 471 -18.78 -18.71 13.12
CA ALA A 471 -18.92 -19.72 12.07
C ALA A 471 -18.44 -19.20 10.69
N ALA A 472 -18.83 -17.98 10.32
CA ALA A 472 -18.42 -17.37 9.06
C ALA A 472 -16.90 -17.16 8.98
N GLU A 473 -16.27 -16.60 10.01
CA GLU A 473 -14.81 -16.35 10.00
C GLU A 473 -13.98 -17.62 10.13
N SER A 474 -14.47 -18.63 10.87
CA SER A 474 -13.81 -19.94 10.92
C SER A 474 -13.77 -20.57 9.53
N LEU A 475 -14.86 -20.41 8.77
CA LEU A 475 -14.95 -20.96 7.43
C LEU A 475 -14.16 -20.15 6.39
N THR A 476 -14.03 -18.83 6.53
CA THR A 476 -13.13 -18.05 5.66
C THR A 476 -11.67 -18.47 5.87
N VAL A 477 -11.26 -18.72 7.12
CA VAL A 477 -9.93 -19.24 7.44
C VAL A 477 -9.73 -20.66 6.90
N ILE A 478 -10.69 -21.57 7.11
CA ILE A 478 -10.63 -22.94 6.56
C ILE A 478 -10.54 -22.89 5.03
N ARG A 479 -11.34 -22.03 4.38
CA ARG A 479 -11.27 -21.84 2.93
C ARG A 479 -9.87 -21.42 2.49
N HIS A 480 -9.26 -20.48 3.20
CA HIS A 480 -7.90 -20.01 2.89
C HIS A 480 -6.85 -21.11 3.08
N LEU A 481 -6.96 -21.93 4.14
CA LEU A 481 -6.09 -23.09 4.37
C LEU A 481 -6.22 -24.13 3.24
N ILE A 482 -7.45 -24.47 2.84
CA ILE A 482 -7.73 -25.43 1.76
C ILE A 482 -7.22 -24.92 0.41
N GLN A 483 -7.30 -23.61 0.13
CA GLN A 483 -6.77 -23.05 -1.11
C GLN A 483 -5.24 -23.14 -1.20
N GLN A 484 -4.52 -23.19 -0.08
CA GLN A 484 -3.07 -23.32 -0.06
C GLN A 484 -2.60 -24.77 -0.23
N ASP A 485 -3.33 -25.73 0.35
CA ASP A 485 -3.09 -27.17 0.18
C ASP A 485 -4.40 -27.91 -0.12
N PRO A 486 -4.82 -27.96 -1.40
CA PRO A 486 -6.06 -28.61 -1.79
C PRO A 486 -6.05 -30.12 -1.55
N GLU A 487 -4.96 -30.80 -1.93
CA GLU A 487 -4.86 -32.26 -1.90
C GLU A 487 -4.83 -32.79 -0.45
N GLY A 488 -4.16 -32.09 0.46
CA GLY A 488 -4.06 -32.46 1.87
C GLY A 488 -5.36 -32.32 2.67
N HIS A 489 -6.40 -31.68 2.12
CA HIS A 489 -7.62 -31.31 2.85
C HIS A 489 -8.94 -31.88 2.30
N ILE A 490 -8.89 -32.86 1.40
CA ILE A 490 -10.10 -33.51 0.84
C ILE A 490 -11.00 -34.07 1.95
N ALA A 491 -10.45 -34.78 2.93
CA ALA A 491 -11.21 -35.34 4.05
C ALA A 491 -11.95 -34.28 4.89
N THR A 492 -11.37 -33.08 4.98
CA THR A 492 -11.97 -31.92 5.64
C THR A 492 -13.19 -31.42 4.86
N VAL A 493 -13.08 -31.32 3.53
CA VAL A 493 -14.20 -30.93 2.63
C VAL A 493 -15.35 -31.91 2.75
N VAL A 494 -15.08 -33.22 2.80
CA VAL A 494 -16.13 -34.23 3.01
C VAL A 494 -16.84 -34.05 4.35
N ARG A 495 -16.11 -33.74 5.42
CA ARG A 495 -16.71 -33.47 6.73
C ARG A 495 -17.55 -32.19 6.73
N LEU A 496 -17.12 -31.15 6.02
CA LEU A 496 -17.89 -29.91 5.85
C LEU A 496 -19.18 -30.15 5.07
N ALA A 497 -19.11 -30.93 3.99
CA ALA A 497 -20.28 -31.30 3.20
C ALA A 497 -21.33 -32.05 4.02
N LYS A 498 -20.91 -32.97 4.89
CA LYS A 498 -21.81 -33.70 5.81
C LYS A 498 -22.50 -32.80 6.85
N ASN A 499 -21.86 -31.70 7.24
CA ASN A 499 -22.39 -30.75 8.22
C ASN A 499 -23.11 -29.55 7.58
N LEU A 500 -23.32 -29.55 6.25
CA LEU A 500 -23.93 -28.44 5.51
C LEU A 500 -25.34 -28.09 5.99
N ASP A 501 -26.12 -29.08 6.44
CA ASP A 501 -27.48 -28.87 6.95
C ASP A 501 -27.51 -28.20 8.34
N SER A 502 -26.41 -28.28 9.08
CA SER A 502 -26.27 -27.61 10.38
C SER A 502 -25.86 -26.13 10.27
N ALA A 503 -25.41 -25.69 9.09
CA ALA A 503 -24.95 -24.33 8.87
C ALA A 503 -26.14 -23.37 8.61
N THR A 504 -26.52 -22.61 9.65
CA THR A 504 -27.63 -21.65 9.60
C THR A 504 -27.25 -20.32 8.93
N ASP A 505 -25.98 -19.92 8.98
CA ASP A 505 -25.53 -18.66 8.41
C ASP A 505 -25.45 -18.72 6.86
N PRO A 506 -26.09 -17.78 6.14
CA PRO A 506 -26.09 -17.73 4.68
C PRO A 506 -24.70 -17.68 4.02
N GLN A 507 -23.75 -16.95 4.61
CA GLN A 507 -22.39 -16.80 4.05
C GLN A 507 -21.55 -18.03 4.32
N ALA A 508 -21.70 -18.63 5.50
CA ALA A 508 -21.09 -19.91 5.84
C ALA A 508 -21.57 -21.00 4.87
N ARG A 509 -22.90 -21.13 4.70
CA ARG A 509 -23.51 -22.08 3.77
C ARG A 509 -23.01 -21.88 2.33
N ALA A 510 -22.98 -20.65 1.83
CA ALA A 510 -22.45 -20.33 0.50
C ALA A 510 -20.97 -20.75 0.33
N THR A 511 -20.14 -20.55 1.35
CA THR A 511 -18.72 -20.88 1.29
C THR A 511 -18.47 -22.39 1.31
N ILE A 512 -19.26 -23.17 2.07
CA ILE A 512 -19.18 -24.65 2.03
C ILE A 512 -19.55 -25.14 0.62
N ILE A 513 -20.62 -24.61 0.02
CA ILE A 513 -21.06 -24.99 -1.34
C ILE A 513 -19.96 -24.67 -2.36
N TRP A 514 -19.33 -23.50 -2.25
CA TRP A 514 -18.20 -23.14 -3.09
C TRP A 514 -17.02 -24.11 -2.95
N LEU A 515 -16.66 -24.47 -1.70
CA LEU A 515 -15.59 -25.43 -1.42
C LEU A 515 -15.89 -26.78 -2.07
N VAL A 516 -17.09 -27.32 -1.90
CA VAL A 516 -17.49 -28.57 -2.57
C VAL A 516 -17.36 -28.47 -4.09
N GLY A 517 -17.68 -27.31 -4.68
CA GLY A 517 -17.55 -27.06 -6.11
C GLY A 517 -16.13 -27.01 -6.65
N GLU A 518 -15.14 -26.58 -5.85
CA GLU A 518 -13.72 -26.67 -6.27
C GLU A 518 -13.21 -28.11 -6.30
N PHE A 519 -13.74 -28.98 -5.44
CA PHE A 519 -13.34 -30.39 -5.36
C PHE A 519 -14.17 -31.31 -6.25
N ALA A 520 -15.05 -30.77 -7.10
CA ALA A 520 -15.96 -31.52 -7.96
C ALA A 520 -15.27 -32.37 -9.07
N GLY A 521 -13.94 -32.30 -9.21
CA GLY A 521 -13.16 -33.01 -10.22
C GLY A 521 -12.08 -33.96 -9.71
N ILE A 522 -11.73 -33.95 -8.42
CA ILE A 522 -10.49 -34.56 -7.91
C ILE A 522 -10.58 -36.09 -7.70
N ASN A 523 -11.79 -36.67 -7.55
CA ASN A 523 -11.97 -38.09 -7.19
C ASN A 523 -12.60 -38.97 -8.29
N GLY A 524 -12.56 -38.59 -9.57
CA GLY A 524 -13.15 -39.44 -10.61
C GLY A 524 -14.65 -39.70 -10.39
N GLU A 525 -15.10 -40.95 -10.43
CA GLU A 525 -16.52 -41.33 -10.38
C GLU A 525 -17.22 -41.05 -9.03
N ASP A 526 -16.48 -40.99 -7.91
CA ASP A 526 -17.01 -40.73 -6.56
C ASP A 526 -17.18 -39.22 -6.28
N ASN A 527 -17.92 -38.54 -7.17
CA ASN A 527 -18.15 -37.10 -7.09
C ASN A 527 -19.24 -36.77 -6.05
N ILE A 528 -18.82 -36.61 -4.79
CA ILE A 528 -19.64 -36.10 -3.67
C ILE A 528 -20.38 -34.80 -4.07
N ALA A 529 -19.78 -33.97 -4.93
CA ALA A 529 -20.37 -32.74 -5.41
C ALA A 529 -21.73 -32.93 -6.13
N ALA A 530 -21.93 -34.03 -6.86
CA ALA A 530 -23.20 -34.31 -7.54
C ALA A 530 -24.30 -34.68 -6.53
N ASP A 531 -23.97 -35.44 -5.49
CA ASP A 531 -24.89 -35.79 -4.41
C ASP A 531 -25.28 -34.56 -3.58
N VAL A 532 -24.30 -33.72 -3.25
CA VAL A 532 -24.53 -32.45 -2.54
C VAL A 532 -25.42 -31.54 -3.37
N LEU A 533 -25.15 -31.42 -4.69
CA LEU A 533 -26.00 -30.65 -5.59
C LEU A 533 -27.44 -31.17 -5.58
N ARG A 534 -27.64 -32.49 -5.65
CA ARG A 534 -28.98 -33.09 -5.60
C ARG A 534 -29.75 -32.71 -4.33
N ILE A 535 -29.09 -32.69 -3.17
CA ILE A 535 -29.69 -32.29 -1.89
C ILE A 535 -30.06 -30.79 -1.92
N LEU A 536 -29.13 -29.94 -2.33
CA LEU A 536 -29.31 -28.48 -2.35
C LEU A 536 -30.41 -28.00 -3.31
N VAL A 537 -30.59 -28.72 -4.41
CA VAL A 537 -31.55 -28.34 -5.45
C VAL A 537 -33.00 -28.61 -5.03
N LYS A 538 -33.24 -29.52 -4.08
CA LYS A 538 -34.58 -29.79 -3.53
C LYS A 538 -35.18 -28.58 -2.82
N ASP A 539 -34.38 -27.91 -1.99
CA ASP A 539 -34.78 -26.75 -1.19
C ASP A 539 -34.28 -25.42 -1.79
N PHE A 540 -33.98 -25.39 -3.10
CA PHE A 540 -33.40 -24.23 -3.77
C PHE A 540 -34.21 -22.94 -3.55
N ALA A 541 -35.54 -23.02 -3.48
CA ALA A 541 -36.39 -21.84 -3.34
C ALA A 541 -36.26 -21.15 -1.97
N SER A 542 -36.06 -21.93 -0.89
CA SER A 542 -35.92 -21.42 0.48
C SER A 542 -34.51 -20.94 0.82
N GLU A 543 -33.54 -21.16 -0.08
CA GLU A 543 -32.16 -20.71 0.10
C GLU A 543 -31.96 -19.21 0.01
N SER A 544 -30.93 -18.73 0.70
CA SER A 544 -30.45 -17.34 0.58
C SER A 544 -29.89 -17.05 -0.82
N GLU A 545 -29.92 -15.79 -1.25
CA GLU A 545 -29.37 -15.40 -2.57
C GLU A 545 -27.88 -15.73 -2.72
N ALA A 546 -27.10 -15.58 -1.65
CA ALA A 546 -25.68 -15.92 -1.63
C ALA A 546 -25.46 -17.43 -1.87
N ALA A 547 -26.24 -18.29 -1.23
CA ALA A 547 -26.20 -19.73 -1.43
C ALA A 547 -26.67 -20.12 -2.84
N LYS A 548 -27.79 -19.55 -3.32
CA LYS A 548 -28.32 -19.78 -4.68
C LYS A 548 -27.26 -19.52 -5.76
N ARG A 549 -26.52 -18.41 -5.66
CA ARG A 549 -25.42 -18.08 -6.59
C ARG A 549 -24.34 -19.17 -6.60
N GLN A 550 -23.98 -19.72 -5.45
CA GLN A 550 -22.99 -20.78 -5.34
C GLN A 550 -23.53 -22.14 -5.82
N ILE A 551 -24.82 -22.43 -5.61
CA ILE A 551 -25.48 -23.64 -6.13
C ILE A 551 -25.45 -23.65 -7.66
N VAL A 552 -25.76 -22.52 -8.31
CA VAL A 552 -25.70 -22.42 -9.78
C VAL A 552 -24.27 -22.60 -10.29
N LEU A 553 -23.27 -22.04 -9.60
CA LEU A 553 -21.87 -22.24 -9.95
C LEU A 553 -21.44 -23.71 -9.77
N LEU A 554 -21.84 -24.35 -8.66
CA LEU A 554 -21.61 -25.78 -8.42
C LEU A 554 -22.22 -26.63 -9.53
N ALA A 555 -23.47 -26.37 -9.91
CA ALA A 555 -24.15 -27.07 -11.00
C ALA A 555 -23.41 -26.95 -12.33
N ALA A 556 -22.95 -25.73 -12.67
CA ALA A 556 -22.17 -25.48 -13.88
C ALA A 556 -20.83 -26.24 -13.88
N LYS A 557 -20.12 -26.25 -12.75
CA LYS A 557 -18.84 -26.98 -12.61
C LYS A 557 -19.00 -28.49 -12.72
N VAL A 558 -19.99 -29.06 -12.02
CA VAL A 558 -20.28 -30.51 -12.07
C VAL A 558 -20.67 -30.92 -13.49
N TYR A 559 -21.48 -30.11 -14.17
CA TYR A 559 -21.86 -30.34 -15.57
C TYR A 559 -20.67 -30.23 -16.53
N LEU A 560 -19.80 -29.24 -16.34
CA LEU A 560 -18.58 -29.09 -17.14
C LEU A 560 -17.64 -30.29 -17.00
N HIS A 561 -17.39 -30.76 -15.78
CA HIS A 561 -16.57 -31.96 -15.55
C HIS A 561 -17.20 -33.21 -16.19
N HIS A 562 -18.53 -33.32 -16.17
CA HIS A 562 -19.22 -34.40 -16.85
C HIS A 562 -19.04 -34.34 -18.38
N ILE A 563 -19.14 -33.15 -18.99
CA ILE A 563 -18.88 -32.95 -20.42
C ILE A 563 -17.43 -33.32 -20.75
N ASN A 564 -16.47 -32.86 -19.96
CA ASN A 564 -15.04 -33.13 -20.20
C ASN A 564 -14.75 -34.64 -20.15
N ARG A 565 -15.31 -35.36 -19.16
CA ARG A 565 -15.18 -36.82 -19.09
C ARG A 565 -15.83 -37.54 -20.26
N GLN A 566 -17.04 -37.12 -20.66
CA GLN A 566 -17.67 -37.65 -21.89
C GLN A 566 -16.86 -37.37 -23.16
N ALA A 567 -16.03 -36.32 -23.17
CA ALA A 567 -15.13 -36.04 -24.28
C ALA A 567 -13.88 -36.96 -24.21
N GLU A 568 -13.34 -37.21 -23.02
CA GLU A 568 -12.22 -38.12 -22.77
C GLU A 568 -12.58 -39.60 -23.02
N ASP A 569 -13.75 -40.07 -22.60
CA ASP A 569 -14.19 -41.46 -22.78
C ASP A 569 -14.45 -41.82 -24.25
N LYS A 570 -14.83 -40.84 -25.08
CA LYS A 570 -14.97 -41.05 -26.53
C LYS A 570 -13.65 -41.36 -27.25
N THR A 571 -12.52 -41.16 -26.57
CA THR A 571 -11.17 -41.51 -27.06
C THR A 571 -10.82 -42.99 -26.80
N ALA A 572 -11.58 -43.71 -25.97
CA ALA A 572 -11.37 -45.11 -25.61
C ALA A 572 -12.60 -45.97 -26.00
N GLU A 573 -12.63 -46.41 -27.26
CA GLU A 573 -13.44 -47.48 -27.90
C GLU A 573 -14.91 -47.79 -27.48
N THR A 574 -15.73 -47.93 -28.54
CA THR A 574 -17.11 -48.45 -28.68
C THR A 574 -18.30 -47.63 -28.13
N PRO A 575 -19.19 -47.11 -29.00
CA PRO A 575 -20.44 -46.50 -28.58
C PRO A 575 -21.51 -47.60 -28.36
N GLU A 576 -21.81 -47.93 -27.11
CA GLU A 576 -23.03 -48.68 -26.80
C GLU A 576 -24.26 -47.75 -26.98
N PRO A 577 -25.27 -48.16 -27.78
CA PRO A 577 -26.48 -47.38 -27.99
C PRO A 577 -27.51 -47.85 -26.97
N ASN A 578 -27.58 -47.19 -25.81
CA ASN A 578 -28.76 -47.06 -24.94
C ASN A 578 -28.30 -46.74 -23.51
N GLN A 579 -28.13 -45.47 -23.18
CA GLN A 579 -28.21 -45.05 -21.78
C GLN A 579 -28.96 -43.73 -21.70
N ASP A 580 -30.02 -43.74 -20.89
CA ASP A 580 -30.81 -42.57 -20.52
C ASP A 580 -29.89 -41.38 -20.19
N GLU A 581 -30.30 -40.16 -20.55
CA GLU A 581 -29.57 -38.93 -20.21
C GLU A 581 -29.02 -38.98 -18.78
N HIS A 582 -27.69 -38.85 -18.64
CA HIS A 582 -27.01 -38.94 -17.35
C HIS A 582 -27.65 -38.01 -16.31
N VAL A 583 -27.73 -38.48 -15.07
CA VAL A 583 -28.35 -37.78 -13.94
C VAL A 583 -27.82 -36.35 -13.78
N VAL A 584 -26.53 -36.12 -14.05
CA VAL A 584 -25.89 -34.80 -13.98
C VAL A 584 -26.45 -33.82 -15.01
N ALA A 585 -26.73 -34.27 -16.25
CA ALA A 585 -27.31 -33.42 -17.29
C ALA A 585 -28.76 -33.03 -16.92
N LYS A 586 -29.55 -33.98 -16.41
CA LYS A 586 -30.91 -33.70 -15.91
C LYS A 586 -30.91 -32.72 -14.73
N LEU A 587 -29.94 -32.86 -13.81
CA LEU A 587 -29.78 -31.92 -12.70
C LEU A 587 -29.43 -30.51 -13.19
N TRP A 588 -28.56 -30.37 -14.19
CA TRP A 588 -28.23 -29.09 -14.80
C TRP A 588 -29.46 -28.41 -15.42
N ASP A 589 -30.23 -29.14 -16.23
CA ASP A 589 -31.44 -28.60 -16.84
C ASP A 589 -32.51 -28.23 -15.80
N TYR A 590 -32.62 -29.02 -14.73
CA TYR A 590 -33.51 -28.71 -13.61
C TYR A 590 -33.09 -27.43 -12.87
N VAL A 591 -31.79 -27.24 -12.59
CA VAL A 591 -31.28 -25.99 -12.00
C VAL A 591 -31.56 -24.79 -12.89
N LEU A 592 -31.33 -24.91 -14.20
CA LEU A 592 -31.65 -23.85 -15.15
C LEU A 592 -33.15 -23.51 -15.16
N LEU A 593 -34.02 -24.51 -15.05
CA LEU A 593 -35.46 -24.32 -14.95
C LEU A 593 -35.84 -23.56 -13.68
N LEU A 594 -35.28 -23.95 -12.52
CA LEU A 594 -35.53 -23.28 -11.25
C LEU A 594 -35.07 -21.81 -11.27
N VAL A 595 -33.85 -21.55 -11.76
CA VAL A 595 -33.29 -20.20 -11.83
C VAL A 595 -34.08 -19.30 -12.79
N ARG A 596 -34.64 -19.86 -13.86
CA ARG A 596 -35.46 -19.10 -14.82
C ARG A 596 -36.62 -18.37 -14.15
N TYR A 597 -37.21 -18.96 -13.11
CA TYR A 597 -38.35 -18.43 -12.38
C TYR A 597 -37.99 -17.76 -11.03
N ASP A 598 -36.71 -17.78 -10.63
CA ASP A 598 -36.25 -17.13 -9.39
C ASP A 598 -36.38 -15.60 -9.45
N THR A 599 -36.59 -14.88 -8.35
CA THR A 599 -36.82 -13.43 -8.37
C THR A 599 -35.56 -12.60 -8.69
N SER A 600 -34.35 -13.13 -8.46
CA SER A 600 -33.11 -12.37 -8.65
C SER A 600 -32.72 -12.28 -10.14
N TYR A 601 -32.58 -11.04 -10.64
CA TYR A 601 -32.11 -10.78 -12.01
C TYR A 601 -30.65 -11.24 -12.22
N ASP A 602 -29.76 -10.99 -11.25
CA ASP A 602 -28.34 -11.40 -11.33
C ASP A 602 -28.21 -12.92 -11.48
N LEU A 603 -29.03 -13.69 -10.74
CA LEU A 603 -29.01 -15.14 -10.81
C LEU A 603 -29.48 -15.65 -12.19
N ARG A 604 -30.57 -15.07 -12.72
CA ARG A 604 -31.09 -15.39 -14.07
C ARG A 604 -30.05 -15.11 -15.14
N ASP A 605 -29.40 -13.95 -15.08
CA ASP A 605 -28.41 -13.54 -16.07
C ASP A 605 -27.16 -14.42 -16.01
N ARG A 606 -26.69 -14.79 -14.82
CA ARG A 606 -25.59 -15.76 -14.64
C ARG A 606 -25.92 -17.13 -15.21
N ALA A 607 -27.11 -17.66 -14.95
CA ALA A 607 -27.52 -18.94 -15.51
C ALA A 607 -27.60 -18.91 -17.05
N ARG A 608 -28.11 -17.81 -17.63
CA ARG A 608 -28.09 -17.62 -19.08
C ARG A 608 -26.67 -17.51 -19.62
N MET A 609 -25.79 -16.79 -18.94
CA MET A 609 -24.38 -16.67 -19.30
C MET A 609 -23.69 -18.04 -19.29
N TYR A 610 -23.85 -18.83 -18.23
CA TYR A 610 -23.27 -20.18 -18.15
C TYR A 610 -23.81 -21.09 -19.25
N ARG A 611 -25.11 -21.06 -19.54
CA ARG A 611 -25.70 -21.80 -20.67
C ARG A 611 -25.16 -21.35 -22.03
N ALA A 612 -25.00 -20.04 -22.22
CA ALA A 612 -24.47 -19.47 -23.46
C ALA A 612 -23.01 -19.83 -23.67
N LEU A 613 -22.16 -19.69 -22.64
CA LEU A 613 -20.73 -20.05 -22.72
C LEU A 613 -20.52 -21.50 -23.13
N LEU A 614 -21.35 -22.42 -22.64
CA LEU A 614 -21.29 -23.83 -23.00
C LEU A 614 -21.84 -24.14 -24.41
N SER A 615 -22.46 -23.17 -25.11
CA SER A 615 -23.12 -23.37 -26.42
C SER A 615 -22.63 -22.48 -27.58
N LEU A 616 -22.00 -21.32 -27.31
CA LEU A 616 -21.77 -20.27 -28.32
C LEU A 616 -20.51 -20.40 -29.18
N GLN A 617 -19.68 -21.44 -28.98
CA GLN A 617 -18.35 -21.54 -29.59
C GLN A 617 -18.38 -21.52 -31.14
N ILE A 618 -19.48 -21.93 -31.78
CA ILE A 618 -19.55 -22.13 -33.24
C ILE A 618 -19.86 -20.83 -34.03
N CYS A 619 -20.66 -19.91 -33.49
CA CYS A 619 -21.13 -18.73 -34.24
C CYS A 619 -20.10 -17.59 -34.32
N ALA A 620 -19.31 -17.38 -33.26
CA ALA A 620 -18.33 -16.30 -33.20
C ALA A 620 -17.11 -16.56 -34.12
N ILE A 621 -16.76 -17.84 -34.33
CA ILE A 621 -15.62 -18.25 -35.16
C ILE A 621 -15.85 -17.89 -36.64
N ILE A 622 -17.09 -17.98 -37.12
CA ILE A 622 -17.44 -17.89 -38.56
C ILE A 622 -17.65 -16.43 -39.02
N LEU A 623 -18.20 -15.55 -38.18
CA LEU A 623 -18.61 -14.20 -38.60
C LEU A 623 -17.46 -13.19 -38.65
N ALA A 624 -16.49 -13.29 -37.75
CA ALA A 624 -15.41 -12.30 -37.62
C ALA A 624 -14.55 -12.07 -38.90
N PRO A 625 -14.09 -13.10 -39.63
CA PRO A 625 -13.18 -12.89 -40.77
C PRO A 625 -13.88 -12.26 -41.97
N THR A 626 -15.16 -12.55 -42.20
CA THR A 626 -15.91 -11.96 -43.33
C THR A 626 -16.05 -10.45 -43.18
N MET A 627 -16.38 -9.97 -41.97
CA MET A 627 -16.46 -8.53 -41.67
C MET A 627 -15.11 -7.82 -41.86
N LEU A 628 -14.00 -8.48 -41.51
CA LEU A 628 -12.65 -7.95 -41.74
C LEU A 628 -12.31 -7.87 -43.24
N CYS A 629 -12.71 -8.86 -44.03
CA CYS A 629 -12.54 -8.84 -45.49
C CYS A 629 -13.31 -7.68 -46.13
N VAL A 630 -14.56 -7.44 -45.71
CA VAL A 630 -15.36 -6.29 -46.18
C VAL A 630 -14.63 -4.97 -45.94
N ALA A 631 -14.08 -4.78 -44.73
CA ALA A 631 -13.31 -3.59 -44.40
C ALA A 631 -12.10 -3.42 -45.32
N ILE A 632 -11.33 -4.49 -45.55
CA ILE A 632 -10.15 -4.48 -46.43
C ILE A 632 -10.54 -4.15 -47.89
N TYR A 633 -11.61 -4.74 -48.44
CA TYR A 633 -12.08 -4.45 -49.80
C TYR A 633 -12.47 -2.98 -50.00
N LEU A 634 -13.17 -2.41 -49.01
CA LEU A 634 -13.54 -1.00 -49.03
C LEU A 634 -12.32 -0.09 -48.93
N THR A 635 -11.31 -0.45 -48.14
CA THR A 635 -10.08 0.36 -48.04
C THR A 635 -9.31 0.38 -49.35
N LEU A 636 -9.14 -0.77 -50.03
CA LEU A 636 -8.42 -0.83 -51.31
C LEU A 636 -9.10 0.00 -52.40
N LYS A 637 -10.44 0.01 -52.46
CA LYS A 637 -11.20 0.88 -53.37
C LYS A 637 -10.79 2.35 -53.21
N HIS A 638 -10.74 2.86 -51.98
CA HIS A 638 -10.43 4.27 -51.72
C HIS A 638 -8.95 4.58 -51.95
N VAL A 639 -8.05 3.63 -51.64
CA VAL A 639 -6.62 3.72 -52.00
C VAL A 639 -6.43 3.82 -53.52
N ALA A 640 -7.16 3.02 -54.29
CA ALA A 640 -7.08 3.03 -55.74
C ALA A 640 -7.66 4.32 -56.36
N LEU A 641 -8.68 4.91 -55.74
CA LEU A 641 -9.24 6.21 -56.15
C LEU A 641 -8.32 7.39 -55.85
N ALA A 642 -7.53 7.32 -54.76
CA ALA A 642 -6.66 8.41 -54.31
C ALA A 642 -5.31 8.47 -55.04
N LEU A 643 -4.74 7.33 -55.43
CA LEU A 643 -3.48 7.28 -56.17
C LEU A 643 -3.73 7.47 -57.66
N SER A 644 -4.39 6.53 -58.32
CA SER A 644 -4.59 6.60 -59.76
C SER A 644 -5.57 5.52 -60.23
N PRO A 645 -6.83 5.86 -60.55
CA PRO A 645 -7.81 4.92 -61.06
C PRO A 645 -7.41 4.14 -62.34
N PRO A 646 -6.76 4.72 -63.37
CA PRO A 646 -6.52 4.03 -64.64
C PRO A 646 -5.46 2.93 -64.58
N LEU A 647 -4.64 2.89 -63.53
CA LEU A 647 -3.60 1.86 -63.32
C LEU A 647 -4.16 0.54 -62.76
N SER A 648 -5.41 0.55 -62.29
CA SER A 648 -6.11 -0.65 -61.82
C SER A 648 -6.75 -1.43 -62.97
N ARG A 649 -6.53 -2.75 -63.04
CA ARG A 649 -7.13 -3.63 -64.07
C ARG A 649 -8.67 -3.62 -64.04
N ILE A 650 -9.23 -3.57 -62.84
CA ILE A 650 -10.67 -3.46 -62.60
C ILE A 650 -10.94 -2.06 -62.07
N ARG A 651 -11.98 -1.39 -62.59
CA ARG A 651 -12.38 -0.06 -62.11
C ARG A 651 -12.58 -0.10 -60.59
N PRO A 652 -12.00 0.84 -59.81
CA PRO A 652 -12.01 0.78 -58.34
C PRO A 652 -13.39 0.64 -57.69
N ARG A 653 -14.45 1.11 -58.36
CA ARG A 653 -15.84 1.00 -57.90
C ARG A 653 -16.42 -0.42 -57.95
N LEU A 654 -15.85 -1.29 -58.79
CA LEU A 654 -16.32 -2.67 -58.98
C LEU A 654 -15.73 -3.64 -57.95
N TYR A 655 -14.65 -3.32 -57.25
CA TYR A 655 -14.06 -4.22 -56.24
C TYR A 655 -15.08 -4.65 -55.17
N PRO A 656 -15.76 -3.74 -54.44
CA PRO A 656 -16.76 -4.19 -53.46
C PRO A 656 -17.94 -4.90 -54.09
N TRP A 657 -18.32 -4.57 -55.34
CA TRP A 657 -19.45 -5.20 -56.03
C TRP A 657 -19.16 -6.62 -56.50
N ILE A 658 -17.90 -6.98 -56.70
CA ILE A 658 -17.49 -8.33 -57.14
C ILE A 658 -17.15 -9.19 -55.91
N PHE A 659 -16.34 -8.66 -54.98
CA PHE A 659 -15.77 -9.45 -53.89
C PHE A 659 -16.70 -9.58 -52.66
N LEU A 660 -17.54 -8.58 -52.37
CA LEU A 660 -18.46 -8.66 -51.23
C LEU A 660 -19.57 -9.72 -51.42
N PRO A 661 -20.23 -9.83 -52.58
CA PRO A 661 -21.22 -10.89 -52.79
C PRO A 661 -20.58 -12.28 -52.83
N ALA A 662 -19.33 -12.39 -53.30
CA ALA A 662 -18.59 -13.65 -53.32
C ALA A 662 -18.23 -14.14 -51.91
N ASP A 663 -17.79 -13.27 -51.00
CA ASP A 663 -17.56 -13.66 -49.60
C ASP A 663 -18.87 -13.90 -48.84
N LEU A 664 -19.93 -13.17 -49.17
CA LEU A 664 -21.25 -13.40 -48.60
C LEU A 664 -21.81 -14.78 -49.00
N SER A 665 -21.59 -15.21 -50.24
CA SER A 665 -22.02 -16.56 -50.67
C SER A 665 -21.22 -17.65 -49.97
N CYS A 666 -19.93 -17.43 -49.67
CA CYS A 666 -19.13 -18.33 -48.83
C CYS A 666 -19.71 -18.44 -47.41
N LEU A 667 -20.07 -17.31 -46.79
CA LEU A 667 -20.70 -17.28 -45.46
C LEU A 667 -22.02 -18.03 -45.45
N VAL A 668 -22.85 -17.87 -46.49
CA VAL A 668 -24.13 -18.58 -46.62
C VAL A 668 -23.89 -20.10 -46.72
N LEU A 669 -22.93 -20.55 -47.53
CA LEU A 669 -22.57 -21.98 -47.60
C LEU A 669 -22.09 -22.53 -46.25
N GLN A 670 -21.30 -21.76 -45.50
CA GLN A 670 -20.84 -22.14 -44.16
C GLN A 670 -21.99 -22.18 -43.14
N ALA A 671 -22.91 -21.20 -43.19
CA ALA A 671 -24.07 -21.14 -42.31
C ALA A 671 -25.05 -22.29 -42.57
N ILE A 672 -25.30 -22.61 -43.84
CA ILE A 672 -26.13 -23.76 -44.24
C ILE A 672 -25.43 -25.06 -43.82
N GLY A 673 -24.13 -25.21 -44.08
CA GLY A 673 -23.37 -26.38 -43.67
C GLY A 673 -23.33 -26.58 -42.15
N GLY A 674 -23.19 -25.49 -41.38
CA GLY A 674 -23.26 -25.47 -39.92
C GLY A 674 -24.66 -25.83 -39.40
N GLY A 675 -25.71 -25.29 -40.01
CA GLY A 675 -27.10 -25.63 -39.69
C GLY A 675 -27.45 -27.09 -39.99
N ILE A 676 -27.00 -27.63 -41.13
CA ILE A 676 -27.16 -29.04 -41.49
C ILE A 676 -26.40 -29.94 -40.52
N SER A 677 -25.18 -29.56 -40.13
CA SER A 677 -24.37 -30.30 -39.15
C SER A 677 -25.01 -30.30 -37.76
N ALA A 678 -25.62 -29.19 -37.35
CA ALA A 678 -26.36 -29.09 -36.09
C ALA A 678 -27.69 -29.90 -36.13
N ALA A 679 -28.39 -29.90 -37.27
CA ALA A 679 -29.63 -30.64 -37.47
C ALA A 679 -29.43 -32.16 -37.61
N ALA A 680 -28.26 -32.59 -38.07
CA ALA A 680 -27.92 -34.01 -38.22
C ALA A 680 -27.91 -34.77 -36.88
N GLY A 681 -27.70 -34.08 -35.75
CA GLY A 681 -27.63 -34.69 -34.42
C GLY A 681 -26.62 -35.85 -34.35
N ARG A 682 -26.86 -36.83 -33.46
CA ARG A 682 -26.06 -38.07 -33.37
C ARG A 682 -26.60 -39.21 -34.24
N THR A 683 -27.74 -39.03 -34.92
CA THR A 683 -28.50 -40.10 -35.56
C THR A 683 -28.21 -40.26 -37.05
N ASN A 684 -27.74 -39.22 -37.75
CA ASN A 684 -27.58 -39.23 -39.21
C ASN A 684 -26.16 -38.88 -39.65
N ALA A 685 -25.27 -39.88 -39.69
CA ALA A 685 -23.87 -39.71 -40.10
C ALA A 685 -23.69 -39.20 -41.54
N THR A 686 -24.58 -39.59 -42.45
CA THR A 686 -24.57 -39.12 -43.85
C THR A 686 -24.85 -37.62 -43.94
N LEU A 687 -25.84 -37.14 -43.19
CA LEU A 687 -26.29 -35.75 -43.16
C LEU A 687 -25.22 -34.84 -42.53
N LEU A 688 -24.52 -35.33 -41.50
CA LEU A 688 -23.34 -34.68 -40.92
C LEU A 688 -22.17 -34.58 -41.92
N SER A 689 -21.91 -35.64 -42.69
CA SER A 689 -20.84 -35.63 -43.70
C SER A 689 -21.11 -34.65 -44.84
N HIS A 690 -22.38 -34.50 -45.24
CA HIS A 690 -22.82 -33.49 -46.20
C HIS A 690 -22.67 -32.07 -45.64
N GLY A 691 -23.04 -31.87 -44.37
CA GLY A 691 -22.81 -30.61 -43.64
C GLY A 691 -21.34 -30.21 -43.61
N ASN A 692 -20.45 -31.14 -43.23
CA ASN A 692 -18.99 -30.90 -43.17
C ASN A 692 -18.42 -30.54 -44.55
N ARG A 693 -18.77 -31.28 -45.60
CA ARG A 693 -18.33 -30.99 -46.98
C ARG A 693 -18.82 -29.61 -47.45
N MET A 694 -20.01 -29.20 -47.05
CA MET A 694 -20.57 -27.89 -47.39
C MET A 694 -19.83 -26.76 -46.67
N ILE A 695 -19.47 -26.93 -45.39
CA ILE A 695 -18.65 -25.95 -44.65
C ILE A 695 -17.26 -25.82 -45.29
N ILE A 696 -16.58 -26.94 -45.58
CA ILE A 696 -15.26 -26.94 -46.22
C ILE A 696 -15.32 -26.26 -47.59
N SER A 697 -16.38 -26.54 -48.37
CA SER A 697 -16.58 -25.89 -49.68
C SER A 697 -16.71 -24.37 -49.54
N GLY A 698 -17.42 -23.89 -48.53
CA GLY A 698 -17.54 -22.46 -48.24
C GLY A 698 -16.21 -21.82 -47.81
N VAL A 699 -15.42 -22.48 -46.97
CA VAL A 699 -14.10 -21.99 -46.55
C VAL A 699 -13.08 -22.01 -47.70
N ALA A 700 -13.08 -23.07 -48.52
CA ALA A 700 -12.22 -23.18 -49.69
C ALA A 700 -12.52 -22.11 -50.74
N LEU A 701 -13.82 -21.87 -51.01
CA LEU A 701 -14.25 -20.80 -51.92
C LEU A 701 -13.79 -19.43 -51.40
N GLN A 702 -13.90 -19.19 -50.09
CA GLN A 702 -13.45 -17.94 -49.46
C GLN A 702 -11.94 -17.71 -49.67
N VAL A 703 -11.09 -18.73 -49.48
CA VAL A 703 -9.65 -18.60 -49.72
C VAL A 703 -9.34 -18.28 -51.18
N VAL A 704 -10.05 -18.90 -52.13
CA VAL A 704 -9.88 -18.61 -53.57
C VAL A 704 -10.23 -17.15 -53.88
N VAL A 705 -11.32 -16.64 -53.33
CA VAL A 705 -11.76 -15.24 -53.50
C VAL A 705 -10.73 -14.27 -52.91
N LEU A 706 -10.22 -14.54 -51.70
CA LEU A 706 -9.18 -13.72 -51.07
C LEU A 706 -7.86 -13.76 -51.84
N LEU A 707 -7.44 -14.93 -52.33
CA LEU A 707 -6.20 -15.06 -53.10
C LEU A 707 -6.28 -14.30 -54.41
N PHE A 708 -7.41 -14.38 -55.11
CA PHE A 708 -7.67 -13.59 -56.31
C PHE A 708 -7.60 -12.08 -56.00
N PHE A 709 -8.23 -11.62 -54.92
CA PHE A 709 -8.14 -10.23 -54.48
C PHE A 709 -6.70 -9.80 -54.17
N GLY A 710 -5.93 -10.66 -53.48
CA GLY A 710 -4.54 -10.41 -53.12
C GLY A 710 -3.64 -10.23 -54.35
N VAL A 711 -3.76 -11.10 -55.34
CA VAL A 711 -3.03 -10.99 -56.62
C VAL A 711 -3.35 -9.68 -57.32
N MET A 712 -4.63 -9.28 -57.35
CA MET A 712 -5.04 -8.01 -57.94
C MET A 712 -4.49 -6.79 -57.18
N GLY A 713 -4.48 -6.83 -55.84
CA GLY A 713 -3.92 -5.78 -54.99
C GLY A 713 -2.41 -5.61 -55.18
N VAL A 714 -1.66 -6.71 -55.22
CA VAL A 714 -0.21 -6.71 -55.47
C VAL A 714 0.11 -6.20 -56.87
N ASP A 715 -0.61 -6.66 -57.88
CA ASP A 715 -0.46 -6.20 -59.27
C ASP A 715 -0.71 -4.69 -59.40
N TYR A 716 -1.74 -4.17 -58.72
CA TYR A 716 -1.99 -2.73 -58.65
C TYR A 716 -0.83 -1.98 -57.96
N TRP A 717 -0.37 -2.45 -56.81
CA TRP A 717 0.72 -1.82 -56.07
C TRP A 717 2.03 -1.77 -56.86
N VAL A 718 2.36 -2.86 -57.57
CA VAL A 718 3.55 -2.94 -58.44
C VAL A 718 3.44 -1.96 -59.61
N ARG A 719 2.25 -1.82 -60.22
CA ARG A 719 2.05 -0.82 -61.29
C ARG A 719 2.16 0.61 -60.79
N VAL A 720 1.59 0.92 -59.62
CA VAL A 720 1.75 2.24 -58.99
C VAL A 720 3.22 2.52 -58.72
N ARG A 721 3.98 1.55 -58.18
CA ARG A 721 5.41 1.72 -57.91
C ARG A 721 6.23 1.95 -59.18
N ARG A 722 5.93 1.26 -60.28
CA ARG A 722 6.56 1.49 -61.59
C ARG A 722 6.21 2.88 -62.13
N TRP A 723 4.93 3.25 -62.10
CA TRP A 723 4.46 4.57 -62.52
C TRP A 723 5.12 5.73 -61.74
N VAL A 724 5.35 5.57 -60.43
CA VAL A 724 6.09 6.56 -59.62
C VAL A 724 7.58 6.59 -59.98
N ARG A 725 8.17 5.45 -60.36
CA ARG A 725 9.60 5.34 -60.71
C ARG A 725 9.91 5.89 -62.09
N ASP A 726 9.03 5.66 -63.05
CA ASP A 726 9.24 5.98 -64.46
C ASP A 726 9.02 7.48 -64.77
N GLY A 727 8.70 8.30 -63.75
CA GLY A 727 8.61 9.75 -63.83
C GLY A 727 7.36 10.21 -64.58
N ALA A 728 6.26 10.43 -63.86
CA ALA A 728 4.98 10.78 -64.47
C ALA A 728 4.96 12.21 -65.06
N ASP A 729 4.50 12.34 -66.31
CA ASP A 729 4.25 13.61 -66.98
C ASP A 729 3.28 14.51 -66.17
N ALA A 730 3.65 15.79 -66.07
CA ALA A 730 3.07 16.76 -65.16
C ALA A 730 1.62 17.12 -65.50
N GLY A 731 0.69 16.59 -64.71
CA GLY A 731 -0.70 17.06 -64.60
C GLY A 731 -1.08 17.31 -63.14
N ALA A 732 -1.92 18.31 -62.86
CA ALA A 732 -2.27 18.72 -61.49
C ALA A 732 -2.90 17.60 -60.63
N GLN A 733 -3.59 16.63 -61.25
CA GLN A 733 -4.13 15.45 -60.54
C GLN A 733 -3.04 14.42 -60.19
N THR A 734 -1.99 14.33 -61.01
CA THR A 734 -0.84 13.44 -60.83
C THR A 734 0.05 13.88 -59.66
N GLU A 735 0.21 15.19 -59.46
CA GLU A 735 0.98 15.74 -58.32
C GLU A 735 0.31 15.47 -56.98
N ALA A 736 -1.01 15.60 -56.89
CA ALA A 736 -1.78 15.28 -55.68
C ALA A 736 -1.65 13.79 -55.31
N ALA A 737 -1.65 12.90 -56.30
CA ALA A 737 -1.43 11.47 -56.11
C ALA A 737 -0.01 11.12 -55.64
N LEU A 738 1.00 11.79 -56.20
CA LEU A 738 2.40 11.61 -55.82
C LEU A 738 2.67 12.09 -54.38
N ALA A 739 2.00 13.18 -53.95
CA ALA A 739 2.08 13.68 -52.59
C ALA A 739 1.55 12.65 -51.57
N VAL A 740 0.46 11.96 -51.90
CA VAL A 740 -0.12 10.88 -51.06
C VAL A 740 0.79 9.68 -51.00
N TYR A 741 1.36 9.27 -52.14
CA TYR A 741 2.28 8.14 -52.19
C TYR A 741 3.57 8.36 -51.39
N ARG A 742 4.07 9.61 -51.39
CA ARG A 742 5.30 10.00 -50.66
C ARG A 742 5.05 10.22 -49.17
N ASP A 743 3.80 10.36 -48.72
CA ASP A 743 3.48 10.52 -47.30
C ASP A 743 3.86 9.27 -46.47
N GLY A 744 4.64 9.48 -45.42
CA GLY A 744 5.08 8.43 -44.51
C GLY A 744 3.95 7.86 -43.66
N ARG A 745 2.88 8.62 -43.40
CA ARG A 745 1.70 8.13 -42.65
C ARG A 745 0.87 7.18 -43.51
N PHE A 746 0.66 7.54 -44.77
CA PHE A 746 -0.03 6.69 -45.75
C PHE A 746 0.70 5.35 -45.98
N ARG A 747 2.03 5.35 -46.04
CA ARG A 747 2.80 4.11 -46.19
C ARG A 747 2.66 3.15 -45.01
N LYS A 748 2.68 3.68 -43.78
CA LYS A 748 2.42 2.90 -42.55
C LYS A 748 1.01 2.30 -42.56
N PHE A 749 0.02 3.05 -43.03
CA PHE A 749 -1.36 2.57 -43.21
C PHE A 749 -1.47 1.42 -44.21
N VAL A 750 -0.83 1.53 -45.39
CA VAL A 750 -0.80 0.45 -46.38
C VAL A 750 -0.10 -0.80 -45.83
N CYS A 751 1.02 -0.64 -45.10
CA CYS A 751 1.68 -1.75 -44.42
C CYS A 751 0.78 -2.40 -43.36
N GLY A 752 0.02 -1.62 -42.60
CA GLY A 752 -0.96 -2.11 -41.61
C GLY A 752 -2.07 -2.94 -42.25
N ILE A 753 -2.62 -2.48 -43.38
CA ILE A 753 -3.65 -3.23 -44.14
C ILE A 753 -3.07 -4.51 -44.74
N ALA A 754 -1.86 -4.46 -45.31
CA ALA A 754 -1.20 -5.63 -45.86
C ALA A 754 -0.92 -6.69 -44.78
N GLY A 755 -0.52 -6.27 -43.57
CA GLY A 755 -0.36 -7.15 -42.41
C GLY A 755 -1.68 -7.77 -41.98
N ALA A 756 -2.76 -6.98 -41.88
CA ALA A 756 -4.09 -7.49 -41.54
C ALA A 756 -4.62 -8.50 -42.58
N PHE A 757 -4.45 -8.21 -43.87
CA PHE A 757 -4.83 -9.12 -44.95
C PHE A 757 -4.05 -10.45 -44.92
N THR A 758 -2.75 -10.38 -44.62
CA THR A 758 -1.90 -11.58 -44.49
C THR A 758 -2.36 -12.46 -43.32
N ALA A 759 -2.67 -11.86 -42.17
CA ALA A 759 -3.18 -12.59 -41.01
C ALA A 759 -4.53 -13.26 -41.31
N VAL A 760 -5.43 -12.60 -42.04
CA VAL A 760 -6.72 -13.18 -42.45
C VAL A 760 -6.54 -14.33 -43.44
N ILE A 761 -5.63 -14.23 -44.41
CA ILE A 761 -5.35 -15.34 -45.33
C ILE A 761 -4.80 -16.57 -44.58
N ILE A 762 -3.80 -16.38 -43.72
CA ILE A 762 -3.18 -17.49 -42.97
C ILE A 762 -4.25 -18.22 -42.15
N ARG A 763 -5.12 -17.46 -41.48
CA ARG A 763 -6.27 -17.99 -40.74
C ARG A 763 -7.22 -18.79 -41.64
N CYS A 764 -7.61 -18.25 -42.81
CA CYS A 764 -8.52 -18.95 -43.72
C CYS A 764 -7.90 -20.23 -44.30
N VAL A 765 -6.58 -20.26 -44.55
CA VAL A 765 -5.86 -21.47 -44.97
C VAL A 765 -5.79 -22.49 -43.83
N TYR A 766 -5.49 -22.06 -42.61
CA TYR A 766 -5.53 -22.91 -41.42
C TYR A 766 -6.91 -23.56 -41.25
N ARG A 767 -8.00 -22.82 -41.47
CA ARG A 767 -9.37 -23.34 -41.36
C ARG A 767 -9.68 -24.46 -42.36
N ILE A 768 -9.08 -24.44 -43.56
CA ILE A 768 -9.18 -25.55 -44.52
C ILE A 768 -8.49 -26.79 -43.96
N VAL A 769 -7.28 -26.63 -43.42
CA VAL A 769 -6.47 -27.73 -42.86
C VAL A 769 -7.13 -28.31 -41.61
N GLU A 770 -7.70 -27.45 -40.75
CA GLU A 770 -8.47 -27.83 -39.56
C GLU A 770 -9.65 -28.73 -39.95
N MET A 771 -10.45 -28.31 -40.94
CA MET A 771 -11.68 -28.99 -41.32
C MET A 771 -11.50 -30.11 -42.37
N ALA A 772 -10.31 -30.29 -42.96
CA ALA A 772 -10.06 -31.30 -44.00
C ALA A 772 -10.37 -32.74 -43.55
N GLY A 773 -10.30 -33.04 -42.25
CA GLY A 773 -10.65 -34.33 -41.64
C GLY A 773 -12.02 -34.37 -40.95
N GLY A 774 -12.86 -33.34 -41.10
CA GLY A 774 -14.08 -33.16 -40.29
C GLY A 774 -13.80 -32.76 -38.85
N TRP A 775 -14.83 -32.74 -37.99
CA TRP A 775 -14.74 -32.32 -36.57
C TRP A 775 -13.89 -33.22 -35.67
N GLY A 776 -13.25 -34.26 -36.20
CA GLY A 776 -12.38 -35.18 -35.44
C GLY A 776 -10.91 -35.09 -35.84
N ASN A 777 -10.51 -34.07 -36.61
CA ASN A 777 -9.14 -33.97 -37.08
C ASN A 777 -8.19 -33.60 -35.93
N HIS A 778 -7.03 -34.27 -35.86
CA HIS A 778 -6.00 -34.05 -34.83
C HIS A 778 -5.55 -32.58 -34.70
N ILE A 779 -5.55 -31.85 -35.82
CA ILE A 779 -5.18 -30.42 -35.87
C ILE A 779 -6.21 -29.53 -35.15
N MET A 780 -7.48 -29.94 -35.12
CA MET A 780 -8.54 -29.22 -34.40
C MET A 780 -8.44 -29.40 -32.88
N GLN A 781 -7.84 -30.51 -32.42
CA GLN A 781 -7.69 -30.84 -31.02
C GLN A 781 -6.43 -30.23 -30.39
N ASP A 782 -5.49 -29.75 -31.21
CA ASP A 782 -4.30 -29.05 -30.73
C ASP A 782 -4.66 -27.61 -30.34
N GLU A 783 -4.84 -27.40 -29.03
CA GLU A 783 -5.17 -26.11 -28.42
C GLU A 783 -4.16 -25.02 -28.80
N ILE A 784 -2.87 -25.37 -28.90
CA ILE A 784 -1.81 -24.40 -29.20
C ILE A 784 -1.95 -23.90 -30.63
N SER A 785 -2.16 -24.82 -31.59
CA SER A 785 -2.37 -24.47 -32.99
C SER A 785 -3.65 -23.64 -33.18
N PHE A 786 -4.74 -23.98 -32.48
CA PHE A 786 -5.99 -23.22 -32.54
C PHE A 786 -5.84 -21.80 -31.98
N MET A 787 -5.21 -21.64 -30.82
CA MET A 787 -5.00 -20.33 -30.19
C MET A 787 -4.10 -19.41 -31.02
N ILE A 788 -3.02 -19.96 -31.59
CA ILE A 788 -2.07 -19.19 -32.40
C ILE A 788 -2.66 -18.89 -33.79
N LEU A 789 -3.10 -19.90 -34.53
CA LEU A 789 -3.42 -19.76 -35.96
C LEU A 789 -4.87 -19.33 -36.23
N ASP A 790 -5.77 -19.34 -35.24
CA ASP A 790 -7.13 -18.82 -35.38
C ASP A 790 -7.34 -17.53 -34.55
N ALA A 791 -7.37 -17.64 -33.22
CA ALA A 791 -7.73 -16.52 -32.35
C ALA A 791 -6.72 -15.35 -32.41
N SER A 792 -5.42 -15.64 -32.34
CA SER A 792 -4.39 -14.59 -32.31
C SER A 792 -4.27 -13.83 -33.63
N LEU A 793 -4.43 -14.51 -34.78
CA LEU A 793 -4.36 -13.87 -36.10
C LEU A 793 -5.53 -12.90 -36.33
N VAL A 794 -6.72 -13.24 -35.83
CA VAL A 794 -7.87 -12.33 -35.86
C VAL A 794 -7.60 -11.11 -34.99
N LEU A 795 -7.10 -11.33 -33.77
CA LEU A 795 -6.74 -10.24 -32.86
C LEU A 795 -5.71 -9.30 -33.51
N VAL A 796 -4.66 -9.85 -34.12
CA VAL A 796 -3.65 -9.08 -34.85
C VAL A 796 -4.28 -8.29 -35.99
N ALA A 797 -5.17 -8.89 -36.79
CA ALA A 797 -5.84 -8.20 -37.89
C ALA A 797 -6.72 -7.03 -37.38
N VAL A 798 -7.51 -7.23 -36.32
CA VAL A 798 -8.34 -6.18 -35.71
C VAL A 798 -7.47 -5.07 -35.12
N SER A 799 -6.42 -5.43 -34.37
CA SER A 799 -5.49 -4.47 -33.78
C SER A 799 -4.78 -3.62 -34.84
N LEU A 800 -4.35 -4.23 -35.95
CA LEU A 800 -3.73 -3.49 -37.06
C LEU A 800 -4.72 -2.53 -37.73
N LEU A 801 -5.94 -2.98 -38.04
CA LEU A 801 -6.97 -2.11 -38.65
C LEU A 801 -7.42 -0.97 -37.72
N THR A 802 -7.38 -1.20 -36.40
CA THR A 802 -7.74 -0.19 -35.39
C THR A 802 -6.60 0.81 -35.17
N ALA A 803 -5.37 0.34 -35.02
CA ALA A 803 -4.19 1.19 -34.82
C ALA A 803 -3.90 2.06 -36.04
N PHE A 804 -4.03 1.49 -37.25
CA PHE A 804 -3.89 2.20 -38.51
C PHE A 804 -5.25 2.68 -39.03
N HIS A 805 -6.00 3.41 -38.20
CA HIS A 805 -7.33 3.86 -38.56
C HIS A 805 -7.32 4.77 -39.81
N PRO A 806 -8.17 4.51 -40.83
CA PRO A 806 -8.15 5.25 -42.09
C PRO A 806 -8.42 6.75 -41.94
N GLY A 807 -9.22 7.15 -40.94
CA GLY A 807 -9.50 8.57 -40.71
C GLY A 807 -8.28 9.41 -40.26
N ILE A 808 -7.27 8.79 -39.67
CA ILE A 808 -6.08 9.49 -39.14
C ILE A 808 -4.91 9.38 -40.12
N PHE A 809 -4.69 8.20 -40.68
CA PHE A 809 -3.54 7.93 -41.55
C PHE A 809 -3.84 8.06 -43.05
N PHE A 810 -5.11 8.21 -43.44
CA PHE A 810 -5.52 8.40 -44.82
C PHE A 810 -6.68 9.42 -44.93
N PRO A 811 -6.41 10.73 -44.70
CA PRO A 811 -7.42 11.78 -44.61
C PRO A 811 -8.23 11.99 -45.90
N GLN A 812 -7.74 11.53 -47.05
CA GLN A 812 -8.46 11.59 -48.32
C GLN A 812 -9.71 10.68 -48.36
N MET A 813 -9.77 9.64 -47.53
CA MET A 813 -10.99 8.84 -47.36
C MET A 813 -12.13 9.64 -46.70
N ALA A 814 -11.81 10.64 -45.88
CA ALA A 814 -12.79 11.55 -45.26
C ALA A 814 -13.22 12.69 -46.19
N GLY A 815 -12.31 13.17 -47.06
CA GLY A 815 -12.54 14.33 -47.94
C GLY A 815 -13.65 14.14 -48.99
N SER A 816 -13.89 12.90 -49.45
CA SER A 816 -14.94 12.63 -50.45
C SER A 816 -16.36 12.89 -49.95
N ARG A 817 -16.60 12.94 -48.63
CA ARG A 817 -17.88 13.36 -48.04
C ARG A 817 -18.03 14.87 -47.99
N ARG A 818 -16.92 15.61 -47.79
CA ARG A 818 -16.93 17.08 -47.70
C ARG A 818 -17.14 17.75 -49.06
N ALA A 819 -16.58 17.18 -50.14
CA ALA A 819 -16.78 17.68 -51.50
C ALA A 819 -18.21 17.47 -52.07
N LYS A 820 -18.97 16.50 -51.53
CA LYS A 820 -20.41 16.32 -51.86
C LYS A 820 -21.36 17.12 -50.97
N GLY A 821 -20.88 17.66 -49.85
CA GLY A 821 -21.66 18.50 -48.93
C GLY A 821 -21.44 20.01 -49.10
N GLY A 822 -20.56 20.43 -50.02
CA GLY A 822 -20.20 21.83 -50.26
C GLY A 822 -21.17 22.60 -51.16
N ALA A 823 -22.48 22.42 -50.96
CA ALA A 823 -23.53 23.27 -51.54
C ALA A 823 -24.67 23.43 -50.51
N ALA A 824 -24.33 23.95 -49.34
CA ALA A 824 -25.23 24.66 -48.43
C ALA A 824 -24.37 25.27 -47.30
N SER A 825 -24.19 26.58 -47.35
CA SER A 825 -23.65 27.44 -46.27
C SER A 825 -24.79 27.78 -45.29
N PRO A 826 -24.53 28.51 -44.18
CA PRO A 826 -23.55 28.33 -43.10
C PRO A 826 -24.22 28.45 -41.70
N GLU A 827 -23.41 28.50 -40.64
CA GLU A 827 -23.74 28.90 -39.23
C GLU A 827 -24.36 27.80 -38.35
N GLU A 828 -23.97 27.53 -37.10
CA GLU A 828 -23.30 28.24 -36.01
C GLU A 828 -22.61 27.16 -35.12
N GLY A 829 -21.45 27.39 -34.49
CA GLY A 829 -21.42 28.02 -33.16
C GLY A 829 -21.11 26.99 -32.06
N VAL A 830 -19.83 26.92 -31.69
CA VAL A 830 -19.25 26.14 -30.57
C VAL A 830 -19.86 26.56 -29.23
N VAL A 831 -19.99 25.64 -28.25
CA VAL A 831 -19.48 25.79 -26.87
C VAL A 831 -19.64 24.48 -26.07
N THR A 832 -18.50 24.03 -25.57
CA THR A 832 -18.22 23.12 -24.45
C THR A 832 -18.93 23.52 -23.15
N GLU A 833 -19.39 22.56 -22.35
CA GLU A 833 -19.42 22.80 -20.89
C GLU A 833 -19.08 21.57 -20.06
N SER A 834 -17.91 21.71 -19.44
CA SER A 834 -17.41 21.04 -18.24
C SER A 834 -18.17 21.50 -16.99
N LYS A 835 -18.43 20.56 -16.09
CA LYS A 835 -18.99 20.78 -14.74
C LYS A 835 -18.14 21.76 -13.91
N SER A 836 -18.78 22.81 -13.38
CA SER A 836 -18.44 23.36 -12.07
C SER A 836 -19.71 23.88 -11.39
N VAL A 837 -20.04 23.27 -10.26
CA VAL A 837 -21.15 23.64 -9.38
C VAL A 837 -20.72 24.81 -8.50
N ALA A 838 -21.44 25.93 -8.58
CA ALA A 838 -21.46 26.95 -7.55
C ALA A 838 -22.91 27.45 -7.38
N THR A 839 -23.45 27.15 -6.21
CA THR A 839 -24.70 27.63 -5.63
C THR A 839 -24.71 29.14 -5.46
N SER A 840 -25.81 29.82 -5.79
CA SER A 840 -26.48 30.78 -4.89
C SER A 840 -27.79 31.33 -5.46
N SER A 841 -28.78 31.36 -4.57
CA SER A 841 -29.90 32.33 -4.45
C SER A 841 -30.92 32.41 -5.61
N LYS A 842 -32.15 31.91 -5.45
CA LYS A 842 -33.28 32.31 -4.56
C LYS A 842 -34.26 33.23 -5.29
N GLU A 843 -35.52 33.03 -4.91
CA GLU A 843 -36.76 33.74 -5.26
C GLU A 843 -37.40 33.30 -6.59
N GLY A 844 -38.63 32.78 -6.64
CA GLY A 844 -39.69 32.68 -5.64
C GLY A 844 -40.96 33.35 -6.16
N SER A 845 -41.94 32.55 -6.58
CA SER A 845 -43.38 32.86 -6.61
C SER A 845 -44.07 31.60 -7.18
N LYS A 846 -44.81 30.80 -6.40
CA LYS A 846 -46.27 30.95 -6.12
C LYS A 846 -47.06 31.04 -7.44
N THR A 847 -48.09 30.24 -7.72
CA THR A 847 -49.21 29.72 -6.89
C THR A 847 -49.96 28.71 -7.78
N GLU A 848 -50.29 27.49 -7.34
CA GLU A 848 -51.54 27.02 -6.68
C GLU A 848 -52.48 26.23 -7.60
N GLU A 849 -53.06 25.19 -6.98
CA GLU A 849 -54.29 24.46 -7.29
C GLU A 849 -54.36 23.55 -8.53
N SER A 850 -55.09 22.43 -8.56
CA SER A 850 -55.74 21.54 -7.57
C SER A 850 -56.59 20.57 -8.41
N GLY A 851 -56.78 19.33 -7.94
CA GLY A 851 -57.84 18.42 -8.41
C GLY A 851 -57.28 17.18 -9.09
N ARG A 852 -57.23 16.00 -8.45
CA ARG A 852 -58.30 15.11 -7.90
C ARG A 852 -58.24 13.79 -8.68
N GLU A 853 -57.82 12.72 -8.00
CA GLU A 853 -58.65 11.58 -7.54
C GLU A 853 -58.71 10.47 -8.63
N SER A 854 -57.90 9.41 -8.54
CA SER A 854 -57.96 8.24 -7.65
C SER A 854 -59.00 7.19 -8.08
N ALA A 855 -58.48 6.04 -8.53
CA ALA A 855 -58.95 4.69 -8.22
C ALA A 855 -57.75 3.75 -8.37
#